data_AF-A0AAV9U537-F1
#
_entry.id   AF-A0AAV9U537-F1
#
_cell.length_a   1.000
_cell.length_b   1.000
_cell.length_c   1.000
_cell.angle_alpha   90.00
_cell.angle_beta   90.00
_cell.angle_gamma   90.00
#
_symmetry.space_group_name_H-M   'P 1'
#
loop_
_entity.id
_entity.type
_entity.pdbx_description
1 polymer ?
#
loop_
_entity_poly.entity_id
_entity_poly.type
_entity_poly.pdbx_seq_one_letter_code
_entity_poly.pdbx_strand_id
1 'polypeptide(L)'
;MTSQGTPATATATAPKPVIEEFIELTLPYANDEVLRLTTGASCWTQSIPEYNRDMRAAIADIRVVVDESCLAEPGKAGTALNKLKKYEFVAKNYILPKSLSALSSARKSFKQAYDEMECIKKNHNSQDSAKVTTGQFTEVLEWLGAAEKKLESISTGIKDAMDEYTRNRKKTVLVVGGGVSGLMTAWILLDKGYRVSIVAKEWAESDDKKEDRFTSQIAGALWEYPPGGCGLSEIEVPLLAYSTLKKYREWALQSFVFYDKIKSITEFGARTIPLYQFFHYSPEDLKGVVEARGKIQSNESLDSERNEKLGILLDAAGLDEEMWTRTEKNTKQHHDKCEKLKSPSTEDSGGHDFKNLLEVTEIEIPKNKDDLPEDAKEWKAILGEINSDKLRWAYKHNAPVINTDKAMKYLMELVRSKGAILETREIEGDLHLHERELMDDFQADIIVNASGLGARTLANDDQVFPVRGAVRRIRIPYYDLGTVPDGKAGYKLDIGNPLHNNAILIPAQYDATGQPTKTVFIVPREPATSEKTGILIVGSLIQRNNWGVSSLTVKSPELTVMWNRAKSFIVNLPKDPNTIFCLPEDKRGFAKGLRPFSHSNVRVSADGRTNSCRVVHNYGHGGSGWTLAVGCAWTCVKVLEKMLHEKKSGCIANAEIFEIGKSSETPGQPLPMRQGQPQ
;
A
#
# COMPACT_ATOMS: atom_id res chain seq x y z
N MET A 1 2.53 -62.80 29.50
CA MET A 1 3.50 -61.77 29.91
C MET A 1 3.14 -60.50 29.19
N THR A 2 2.61 -59.55 29.94
CA THR A 2 2.22 -58.21 29.54
C THR A 2 3.47 -57.34 29.34
N SER A 3 3.64 -56.75 28.15
CA SER A 3 4.47 -55.55 28.00
C SER A 3 3.58 -54.39 27.59
N GLN A 4 3.21 -53.57 28.57
CA GLN A 4 2.57 -52.28 28.37
C GLN A 4 3.57 -51.35 27.65
N GLY A 5 3.26 -50.98 26.40
CA GLY A 5 3.86 -49.85 25.73
C GLY A 5 3.03 -48.60 26.03
N THR A 6 3.60 -47.66 26.76
CA THR A 6 3.04 -46.34 27.07
C THR A 6 2.77 -45.58 25.75
N PRO A 7 1.60 -44.94 25.57
CA PRO A 7 1.38 -44.04 24.44
C PRO A 7 2.27 -42.81 24.61
N ALA A 8 3.10 -42.51 23.61
CA ALA A 8 3.80 -41.24 23.55
C ALA A 8 2.76 -40.12 23.43
N THR A 9 2.48 -39.43 24.54
CA THR A 9 1.80 -38.15 24.54
C THR A 9 2.66 -37.17 23.75
N ALA A 10 2.28 -36.92 22.49
CA ALA A 10 2.71 -35.75 21.77
C ALA A 10 2.24 -34.54 22.56
N THR A 11 3.16 -33.94 23.33
CA THR A 11 2.96 -32.60 23.88
C THR A 11 2.88 -31.66 22.68
N ALA A 12 1.65 -31.39 22.24
CA ALA A 12 1.37 -30.23 21.41
C ALA A 12 1.96 -29.03 22.15
N THR A 13 3.06 -28.50 21.63
CA THR A 13 3.58 -27.21 22.05
C THR A 13 2.43 -26.23 21.87
N ALA A 14 1.92 -25.70 22.99
CA ALA A 14 0.93 -24.64 22.95
C ALA A 14 1.45 -23.55 22.00
N PRO A 15 0.64 -23.07 21.03
CA PRO A 15 1.08 -22.01 20.14
C PRO A 15 1.58 -20.85 20.99
N LYS A 16 2.80 -20.37 20.70
CA LYS A 16 3.31 -19.13 21.30
C LYS A 16 2.22 -18.08 21.14
N PRO A 17 1.88 -17.30 22.19
CA PRO A 17 0.90 -16.24 22.05
C PRO A 17 1.38 -15.32 20.93
N VAL A 18 0.58 -15.22 19.86
CA VAL A 18 0.80 -14.22 18.81
C VAL A 18 0.65 -12.89 19.52
N ILE A 19 1.76 -12.19 19.71
CA ILE A 19 1.71 -10.81 20.20
C ILE A 19 0.95 -10.05 19.13
N GLU A 20 -0.23 -9.52 19.46
CA GLU A 20 -0.98 -8.70 18.52
C GLU A 20 -0.18 -7.44 18.23
N GLU A 21 0.29 -7.29 17.00
CA GLU A 21 0.97 -6.07 16.56
C GLU A 21 -0.06 -5.03 16.09
N PHE A 22 0.22 -3.78 16.43
CA PHE A 22 -0.61 -2.62 16.09
C PHE A 22 0.06 -1.82 15.00
N ILE A 23 -0.74 -1.40 14.02
CA ILE A 23 -0.31 -0.55 12.94
C ILE A 23 -1.09 0.75 13.07
N GLU A 24 -0.43 1.78 13.58
CA GLU A 24 -0.97 3.13 13.62
C GLU A 24 -0.47 3.89 12.39
N LEU A 25 -1.35 4.48 11.60
CA LEU A 25 -1.01 5.19 10.38
C LEU A 25 -1.52 6.62 10.49
N THR A 26 -0.62 7.58 10.61
CA THR A 26 -0.96 8.97 10.31
C THR A 26 -1.10 9.07 8.79
N LEU A 27 -2.34 9.22 8.33
CA LEU A 27 -2.63 9.18 6.90
C LEU A 27 -2.35 10.56 6.27
N PRO A 28 -1.47 10.66 5.27
CA PRO A 28 -1.28 11.91 4.56
C PRO A 28 -2.58 12.34 3.87
N TYR A 29 -2.80 13.65 3.78
CA TYR A 29 -4.00 14.29 3.20
C TYR A 29 -5.31 14.10 3.96
N ALA A 30 -5.23 13.55 5.17
CA ALA A 30 -6.40 13.30 6.01
C ALA A 30 -6.40 14.18 7.27
N ASN A 31 -5.82 15.38 7.24
CA ASN A 31 -5.73 16.28 8.42
C ASN A 31 -5.14 15.58 9.66
N ASP A 32 -4.08 14.80 9.47
CA ASP A 32 -3.45 13.95 10.50
C ASP A 32 -4.38 12.92 11.15
N GLU A 33 -5.47 12.53 10.46
CA GLU A 33 -6.28 11.40 10.89
C GLU A 33 -5.43 10.13 11.01
N VAL A 34 -5.73 9.38 12.07
CA VAL A 34 -4.98 8.19 12.43
C VAL A 34 -5.83 6.95 12.16
N LEU A 35 -5.41 6.17 11.16
CA LEU A 35 -5.97 4.83 10.92
C LEU A 35 -5.23 3.82 11.79
N ARG A 36 -5.97 3.09 12.62
CA ARG A 36 -5.44 2.03 13.49
C ARG A 36 -5.89 0.68 12.99
N LEU A 37 -4.94 -0.23 12.79
CA LEU A 37 -5.18 -1.61 12.39
C LEU A 37 -4.51 -2.56 13.37
N THR A 38 -5.14 -3.69 13.60
CA THR A 38 -4.64 -4.76 14.45
C THR A 38 -4.46 -6.03 13.63
N THR A 39 -3.43 -6.80 13.96
CA THR A 39 -2.98 -7.96 13.17
C THR A 39 -3.41 -9.29 13.78
N GLY A 40 -4.03 -9.24 14.96
CA GLY A 40 -4.64 -10.39 15.63
C GLY A 40 -6.16 -10.44 15.54
N ALA A 41 -6.72 -11.53 16.07
CA ALA A 41 -8.15 -11.79 16.13
C ALA A 41 -8.90 -10.90 17.14
N SER A 42 -8.19 -10.31 18.11
CA SER A 42 -8.77 -9.73 19.31
C SER A 42 -8.39 -8.28 19.53
N CYS A 43 -8.81 -7.40 18.63
CA CYS A 43 -8.70 -5.96 18.87
C CYS A 43 -9.36 -5.48 20.20
N TRP A 44 -10.31 -6.25 20.79
CA TRP A 44 -11.14 -5.74 21.89
C TRP A 44 -11.49 -6.75 23.00
N THR A 45 -10.95 -7.97 23.01
CA THR A 45 -11.40 -9.05 23.93
C THR A 45 -10.34 -9.57 24.91
N GLN A 46 -9.05 -9.27 24.74
CA GLN A 46 -8.02 -9.80 25.65
C GLN A 46 -7.70 -8.86 26.80
N SER A 47 -8.02 -9.28 28.02
CA SER A 47 -7.45 -8.65 29.20
C SER A 47 -5.93 -8.86 29.20
N ILE A 48 -5.13 -7.81 28.97
CA ILE A 48 -3.67 -7.91 29.12
C ILE A 48 -3.34 -7.79 30.61
N PRO A 49 -2.98 -8.88 31.31
CA PRO A 49 -2.74 -8.85 32.75
C PRO A 49 -1.41 -8.17 33.09
N GLU A 50 -0.43 -8.28 32.20
CA GLU A 50 0.90 -7.67 32.30
C GLU A 50 0.82 -6.13 32.30
N TYR A 51 -0.08 -5.57 31.49
CA TYR A 51 -0.28 -4.13 31.41
C TYR A 51 -0.93 -3.53 32.67
N ASN A 52 -1.92 -4.24 33.22
CA ASN A 52 -2.53 -3.87 34.50
C ASN A 52 -1.53 -3.96 35.66
N ARG A 53 -0.56 -4.88 35.57
CA ARG A 53 0.53 -5.02 36.54
C ARG A 53 1.51 -3.84 36.43
N ASP A 54 1.89 -3.47 35.23
CA ASP A 54 2.81 -2.36 34.95
C ASP A 54 2.23 -1.00 35.34
N MET A 55 0.93 -0.77 35.11
CA MET A 55 0.24 0.44 35.56
C MET A 55 0.14 0.50 37.10
N ARG A 56 -0.18 -0.63 37.75
CA ARG A 56 -0.16 -0.72 39.23
C ARG A 56 1.24 -0.50 39.80
N ALA A 57 2.28 -1.03 39.14
CA ALA A 57 3.67 -0.82 39.51
C ALA A 57 4.09 0.65 39.34
N ALA A 58 3.70 1.30 38.24
CA ALA A 58 3.95 2.74 38.05
C ALA A 58 3.25 3.60 39.12
N ILE A 59 2.00 3.27 39.48
CA ILE A 59 1.27 3.94 40.57
C ILE A 59 1.98 3.71 41.92
N ALA A 60 2.49 2.50 42.17
CA ALA A 60 3.22 2.17 43.38
C ALA A 60 4.57 2.91 43.47
N ASP A 61 5.35 2.92 42.38
CA ASP A 61 6.62 3.66 42.28
C ASP A 61 6.42 5.16 42.59
N ILE A 62 5.33 5.76 42.10
CA ILE A 62 5.02 7.19 42.31
C ILE A 62 4.63 7.47 43.76
N ARG A 63 3.85 6.60 44.42
CA ARG A 63 3.53 6.76 45.85
C ARG A 63 4.77 6.77 46.73
N VAL A 64 5.81 6.03 46.34
CA VAL A 64 7.12 6.04 47.02
C VAL A 64 7.89 7.35 46.78
N VAL A 65 7.73 8.00 45.63
CA VAL A 65 8.38 9.29 45.31
C VAL A 65 7.78 10.47 46.08
N VAL A 66 6.49 10.38 46.44
CA VAL A 66 5.76 11.43 47.21
C VAL A 66 5.99 11.30 48.73
N ASP A 67 6.63 10.23 49.20
CA ASP A 67 7.06 10.09 50.59
C ASP A 67 8.19 11.10 50.90
N GLU A 68 8.17 11.70 52.09
CA GLU A 68 8.99 12.88 52.49
C GLU A 68 10.50 12.70 52.24
N SER A 69 10.97 11.45 52.17
CA SER A 69 12.37 11.09 51.96
C SER A 69 12.87 11.21 50.50
N CYS A 70 11.98 11.22 49.50
CA CYS A 70 12.34 11.17 48.07
C CYS A 70 12.31 12.52 47.33
N LEU A 71 11.85 13.60 47.97
CA LEU A 71 11.81 14.96 47.42
C LEU A 71 13.22 15.59 47.19
N ALA A 72 14.29 14.84 47.47
CA ALA A 72 15.67 15.28 47.31
C ALA A 72 16.28 15.05 45.90
N GLU A 73 15.64 14.29 45.00
CA GLU A 73 16.23 13.93 43.70
C GLU A 73 15.28 14.17 42.49
N PRO A 74 15.41 15.31 41.78
CA PRO A 74 14.58 15.69 40.63
C PRO A 74 14.54 14.69 39.46
N GLY A 75 15.56 13.82 39.31
CA GLY A 75 15.69 12.90 38.17
C GLY A 75 14.67 11.76 38.10
N LYS A 76 14.00 11.42 39.21
CA LYS A 76 13.04 10.29 39.26
C LYS A 76 11.67 10.62 38.66
N ALA A 77 11.24 11.89 38.72
CA ALA A 77 9.95 12.34 38.16
C ALA A 77 9.92 12.27 36.61
N GLY A 78 11.02 12.66 35.94
CA GLY A 78 11.14 12.56 34.47
C GLY A 78 11.11 11.11 33.96
N THR A 79 11.70 10.18 34.71
CA THR A 79 11.68 8.75 34.39
C THR A 79 10.26 8.16 34.50
N ALA A 80 9.49 8.58 35.52
CA ALA A 80 8.09 8.20 35.68
C ALA A 80 7.20 8.77 34.55
N LEU A 81 7.45 9.99 34.08
CA LEU A 81 6.72 10.60 32.96
C LEU A 81 6.96 9.86 31.63
N ASN A 82 8.20 9.45 31.35
CA ASN A 82 8.51 8.65 30.17
C ASN A 82 7.86 7.26 30.23
N LYS A 83 7.78 6.64 31.43
CA LYS A 83 6.99 5.42 31.63
C LYS A 83 5.49 5.68 31.33
N LEU A 84 4.90 6.77 31.83
CA LEU A 84 3.50 7.15 31.56
C LEU A 84 3.21 7.39 30.06
N LYS A 85 4.15 7.95 29.29
CA LYS A 85 3.99 8.08 27.82
C LYS A 85 3.88 6.73 27.10
N LYS A 86 4.67 5.73 27.52
CA LYS A 86 4.55 4.35 27.02
C LYS A 86 3.15 3.78 27.31
N TYR A 87 2.56 4.15 28.45
CA TYR A 87 1.23 3.71 28.86
C TYR A 87 0.08 4.47 28.18
N GLU A 88 0.26 5.74 27.81
CA GLU A 88 -0.70 6.46 26.97
C GLU A 88 -0.92 5.74 25.64
N PHE A 89 0.16 5.29 25.00
CA PHE A 89 0.12 4.56 23.74
C PHE A 89 -0.72 3.28 23.88
N VAL A 90 -0.46 2.47 24.88
CA VAL A 90 -1.18 1.20 25.07
C VAL A 90 -2.62 1.43 25.53
N ALA A 91 -2.89 2.42 26.38
CA ALA A 91 -4.26 2.74 26.80
C ALA A 91 -5.14 3.18 25.62
N LYS A 92 -4.63 4.04 24.73
CA LYS A 92 -5.34 4.46 23.50
C LYS A 92 -5.57 3.31 22.51
N ASN A 93 -4.68 2.33 22.48
CA ASN A 93 -4.65 1.28 21.47
C ASN A 93 -5.33 -0.03 21.91
N TYR A 94 -5.41 -0.27 23.21
CA TYR A 94 -6.13 -1.40 23.79
C TYR A 94 -7.32 -0.85 24.56
N ILE A 95 -8.43 -0.66 23.85
CA ILE A 95 -9.70 -0.41 24.51
C ILE A 95 -10.15 -1.74 25.11
N LEU A 96 -9.65 -1.99 26.30
CA LEU A 96 -10.11 -3.06 27.15
C LEU A 96 -11.12 -2.41 28.08
N PRO A 97 -12.35 -2.92 28.19
CA PRO A 97 -13.30 -2.45 29.21
C PRO A 97 -12.68 -2.42 30.62
N LYS A 98 -11.70 -3.29 30.89
CA LYS A 98 -10.91 -3.29 32.13
C LYS A 98 -9.91 -2.11 32.23
N SER A 99 -9.38 -1.60 31.12
CA SER A 99 -8.49 -0.43 31.06
C SER A 99 -9.18 0.84 31.55
N LEU A 100 -10.47 1.06 31.24
CA LEU A 100 -11.20 2.24 31.75
C LEU A 100 -11.28 2.25 33.28
N SER A 101 -11.55 1.10 33.90
CA SER A 101 -11.58 0.99 35.36
C SER A 101 -10.21 1.23 35.98
N ALA A 102 -9.15 0.70 35.37
CA ALA A 102 -7.77 0.89 35.83
C ALA A 102 -7.32 2.35 35.68
N LEU A 103 -7.63 2.99 34.55
CA LEU A 103 -7.34 4.41 34.30
C LEU A 103 -8.12 5.32 35.25
N SER A 104 -9.38 5.00 35.53
CA SER A 104 -10.20 5.73 36.51
C SER A 104 -9.62 5.62 37.92
N SER A 105 -9.17 4.43 38.32
CA SER A 105 -8.47 4.22 39.59
C SER A 105 -7.11 4.93 39.66
N ALA A 106 -6.36 4.93 38.56
CA ALA A 106 -5.11 5.67 38.44
C ALA A 106 -5.37 7.17 38.61
N ARG A 107 -6.30 7.74 37.84
CA ARG A 107 -6.70 9.15 37.93
C ARG A 107 -7.07 9.55 39.36
N LYS A 108 -7.91 8.77 40.04
CA LYS A 108 -8.26 9.01 41.45
C LYS A 108 -7.03 9.06 42.36
N SER A 109 -6.06 8.17 42.13
CA SER A 109 -4.81 8.15 42.90
C SER A 109 -3.94 9.38 42.63
N PHE A 110 -3.86 9.86 41.38
CA PHE A 110 -3.15 11.10 41.04
C PHE A 110 -3.82 12.34 41.64
N LYS A 111 -5.15 12.41 41.59
CA LYS A 111 -5.91 13.51 42.21
C LYS A 111 -5.70 13.55 43.72
N GLN A 112 -5.73 12.39 44.37
CA GLN A 112 -5.46 12.27 45.80
C GLN A 112 -4.05 12.75 46.15
N ALA A 113 -3.03 12.31 45.42
CA ALA A 113 -1.65 12.76 45.64
C ALA A 113 -1.49 14.28 45.42
N TYR A 114 -2.19 14.85 44.44
CA TYR A 114 -2.23 16.30 44.22
C TYR A 114 -2.80 17.03 45.44
N ASP A 115 -3.94 16.56 45.96
CA ASP A 115 -4.62 17.18 47.11
C ASP A 115 -3.79 17.07 48.41
N GLU A 116 -3.14 15.93 48.62
CA GLU A 116 -2.20 15.71 49.73
C GLU A 116 -1.00 16.67 49.64
N MET A 117 -0.40 16.81 48.45
CA MET A 117 0.76 17.69 48.22
C MET A 117 0.40 19.19 48.34
N GLU A 118 -0.79 19.59 47.88
CA GLU A 118 -1.33 20.94 48.10
C GLU A 118 -1.52 21.23 49.59
N CYS A 119 -1.98 20.23 50.37
CA CYS A 119 -2.12 20.35 51.81
C CYS A 119 -0.76 20.51 52.51
N ILE A 120 0.24 19.71 52.13
CA ILE A 120 1.62 19.81 52.64
C ILE A 120 2.20 21.19 52.33
N LYS A 121 2.06 21.68 51.09
CA LYS A 121 2.54 23.01 50.69
C LYS A 121 1.92 24.13 51.52
N LYS A 122 0.64 24.04 51.87
CA LYS A 122 -0.06 25.04 52.71
C LYS A 122 0.39 25.04 54.16
N ASN A 123 0.75 23.87 54.69
CA ASN A 123 1.14 23.69 56.09
C ASN A 123 2.66 23.81 56.32
N HIS A 124 3.46 23.95 55.27
CA HIS A 124 4.91 24.08 55.36
C HIS A 124 5.30 25.45 55.93
N ASN A 125 5.81 25.48 57.17
CA ASN A 125 6.38 26.68 57.77
C ASN A 125 7.80 26.92 57.23
N SER A 126 8.14 28.17 56.91
CA SER A 126 9.41 28.58 56.33
C SER A 126 10.62 28.51 57.28
N GLN A 127 10.44 27.95 58.49
CA GLN A 127 11.46 27.88 59.54
C GLN A 127 12.05 26.48 59.76
N ASP A 128 11.51 25.43 59.15
CA ASP A 128 12.11 24.10 59.25
C ASP A 128 13.25 23.92 58.23
N SER A 129 14.46 23.85 58.76
CA SER A 129 15.68 23.61 58.02
C SER A 129 15.77 22.16 57.55
N ALA A 130 15.08 21.79 56.46
CA ALA A 130 15.45 20.61 55.66
C ALA A 130 14.86 20.61 54.23
N LYS A 131 15.77 20.82 53.26
CA LYS A 131 15.85 20.15 51.95
C LYS A 131 14.83 20.42 50.82
N VAL A 132 13.67 21.06 51.02
CA VAL A 132 12.71 21.27 49.91
C VAL A 132 12.35 22.75 49.72
N THR A 133 12.51 23.26 48.50
CA THR A 133 12.21 24.65 48.11
C THR A 133 10.77 24.79 47.61
N THR A 134 10.16 25.97 47.75
CA THR A 134 8.84 26.30 47.19
C THR A 134 8.73 26.06 45.67
N GLY A 135 9.86 26.14 44.96
CA GLY A 135 9.97 25.81 43.53
C GLY A 135 9.72 24.32 43.26
N GLN A 136 10.32 23.43 44.06
CA GLN A 136 10.14 21.97 43.92
C GLN A 136 8.70 21.53 44.18
N PHE A 137 8.01 22.13 45.16
CA PHE A 137 6.57 21.86 45.37
C PHE A 137 5.71 22.27 44.16
N THR A 138 6.06 23.38 43.52
CA THR A 138 5.32 23.90 42.37
C THR A 138 5.51 23.00 41.15
N GLU A 139 6.73 22.56 40.87
CA GLU A 139 7.02 21.59 39.80
C GLU A 139 6.26 20.26 39.97
N VAL A 140 6.22 19.72 41.19
CA VAL A 140 5.50 18.45 41.47
C VAL A 140 3.99 18.62 41.31
N LEU A 141 3.41 19.73 41.76
CA LEU A 141 1.98 20.02 41.59
C LEU A 141 1.60 20.23 40.12
N GLU A 142 2.40 20.98 39.37
CA GLU A 142 2.22 21.15 37.93
C GLU A 142 2.26 19.80 37.21
N TRP A 143 3.21 18.93 37.58
CA TRP A 143 3.33 17.59 37.04
C TRP A 143 2.13 16.70 37.37
N LEU A 144 1.70 16.63 38.64
CA LEU A 144 0.54 15.85 39.07
C LEU A 144 -0.74 16.29 38.34
N GLY A 145 -0.95 17.61 38.22
CA GLY A 145 -2.08 18.18 37.47
C GLY A 145 -2.02 17.89 35.97
N ALA A 146 -0.83 17.93 35.35
CA ALA A 146 -0.64 17.57 33.95
C ALA A 146 -0.91 16.08 33.71
N ALA A 147 -0.44 15.19 34.59
CA ALA A 147 -0.67 13.76 34.52
C ALA A 147 -2.15 13.40 34.68
N GLU A 148 -2.87 14.03 35.62
CA GLU A 148 -4.30 13.82 35.80
C GLU A 148 -5.10 14.23 34.55
N LYS A 149 -4.87 15.45 34.03
CA LYS A 149 -5.52 15.94 32.79
C LYS A 149 -5.25 15.01 31.62
N LYS A 150 -4.03 14.48 31.53
CA LYS A 150 -3.64 13.56 30.47
C LYS A 150 -4.35 12.21 30.58
N LEU A 151 -4.43 11.63 31.78
CA LEU A 151 -5.18 10.40 32.04
C LEU A 151 -6.68 10.57 31.76
N GLU A 152 -7.24 11.74 32.05
CA GLU A 152 -8.63 12.04 31.70
C GLU A 152 -8.84 12.08 30.19
N SER A 153 -7.99 12.80 29.46
CA SER A 153 -8.04 12.85 27.99
C SER A 153 -7.94 11.45 27.36
N ILE A 154 -7.06 10.60 27.89
CA ILE A 154 -6.92 9.20 27.45
C ILE A 154 -8.19 8.40 27.75
N SER A 155 -8.75 8.54 28.96
CA SER A 155 -9.96 7.82 29.38
C SER A 155 -11.17 8.20 28.52
N THR A 156 -11.34 9.49 28.23
CA THR A 156 -12.39 9.99 27.33
C THR A 156 -12.22 9.43 25.92
N GLY A 157 -11.00 9.51 25.35
CA GLY A 157 -10.74 8.97 24.01
C GLY A 157 -11.01 7.47 23.88
N ILE A 158 -10.66 6.69 24.91
CA ILE A 158 -10.97 5.25 24.97
C ILE A 158 -12.47 5.02 25.02
N LYS A 159 -13.20 5.79 25.84
CA LYS A 159 -14.65 5.69 25.96
C LYS A 159 -15.33 6.02 24.64
N ASP A 160 -14.93 7.11 23.98
CA ASP A 160 -15.50 7.53 22.70
C ASP A 160 -15.30 6.45 21.63
N ALA A 161 -14.11 5.84 21.60
CA ALA A 161 -13.84 4.75 20.67
C ALA A 161 -14.54 3.42 21.07
N MET A 162 -14.81 3.15 22.36
CA MET A 162 -15.72 2.06 22.78
C MET A 162 -17.13 2.28 22.29
N ASP A 163 -17.62 3.51 22.44
CA ASP A 163 -18.97 3.89 22.08
C ASP A 163 -19.14 3.85 20.56
N GLU A 164 -18.13 4.29 19.80
CA GLU A 164 -18.04 4.10 18.34
C GLU A 164 -18.06 2.63 17.96
N TYR A 165 -17.17 1.81 18.53
CA TYR A 165 -17.10 0.39 18.24
C TYR A 165 -18.43 -0.33 18.53
N THR A 166 -19.02 -0.07 19.69
CA THR A 166 -20.29 -0.67 20.13
C THR A 166 -21.45 -0.24 19.23
N ARG A 167 -21.45 1.02 18.79
CA ARG A 167 -22.41 1.54 17.81
C ARG A 167 -22.23 0.88 16.44
N ASN A 168 -20.99 0.77 15.96
CA ASN A 168 -20.66 0.13 14.67
C ASN A 168 -21.00 -1.36 14.67
N ARG A 169 -20.86 -2.06 15.81
CA ARG A 169 -21.18 -3.49 15.95
C ARG A 169 -22.65 -3.83 15.77
N LYS A 170 -23.53 -2.83 15.85
CA LYS A 170 -24.96 -2.97 15.50
C LYS A 170 -25.21 -2.91 13.99
N LYS A 171 -24.20 -2.57 13.20
CA LYS A 171 -24.26 -2.43 11.76
C LYS A 171 -23.56 -3.59 11.07
N THR A 172 -24.18 -4.12 10.03
CA THR A 172 -23.62 -5.17 9.18
C THR A 172 -23.29 -4.61 7.81
N VAL A 173 -22.10 -4.91 7.30
CA VAL A 173 -21.66 -4.51 5.96
C VAL A 173 -21.48 -5.76 5.11
N LEU A 174 -22.11 -5.78 3.94
CA LEU A 174 -21.86 -6.80 2.91
C LEU A 174 -20.75 -6.30 1.98
N VAL A 175 -19.64 -7.03 1.88
CA VAL A 175 -18.56 -6.74 0.93
C VAL A 175 -18.65 -7.73 -0.23
N VAL A 176 -18.89 -7.24 -1.44
CA VAL A 176 -18.95 -8.04 -2.67
C VAL A 176 -17.57 -8.03 -3.33
N GLY A 177 -16.82 -9.12 -3.18
CA GLY A 177 -15.50 -9.33 -3.77
C GLY A 177 -14.42 -9.72 -2.75
N GLY A 178 -13.75 -10.85 -2.99
CA GLY A 178 -12.68 -11.41 -2.13
C GLY A 178 -11.26 -11.01 -2.53
N GLY A 179 -11.09 -9.99 -3.37
CA GLY A 179 -9.78 -9.47 -3.77
C GLY A 179 -9.19 -8.47 -2.79
N VAL A 180 -8.00 -7.93 -3.10
CA VAL A 180 -7.28 -6.99 -2.23
C VAL A 180 -8.14 -5.79 -1.82
N SER A 181 -8.92 -5.21 -2.74
CA SER A 181 -9.82 -4.09 -2.44
C SER A 181 -10.90 -4.45 -1.43
N GLY A 182 -11.52 -5.63 -1.56
CA GLY A 182 -12.56 -6.09 -0.66
C GLY A 182 -12.03 -6.51 0.71
N LEU A 183 -10.96 -7.32 0.75
CA LEU A 183 -10.36 -7.79 1.99
C LEU A 183 -9.73 -6.66 2.82
N MET A 184 -9.07 -5.70 2.17
CA MET A 184 -8.53 -4.53 2.88
C MET A 184 -9.65 -3.66 3.46
N THR A 185 -10.73 -3.44 2.70
CA THR A 185 -11.91 -2.72 3.21
C THR A 185 -12.56 -3.47 4.38
N ALA A 186 -12.70 -4.78 4.28
CA ALA A 186 -13.22 -5.62 5.34
C ALA A 186 -12.37 -5.56 6.62
N TRP A 187 -11.03 -5.58 6.48
CA TRP A 187 -10.13 -5.44 7.64
C TRP A 187 -10.38 -4.11 8.37
N ILE A 188 -10.37 -2.98 7.66
CA ILE A 188 -10.63 -1.66 8.27
C ILE A 188 -11.99 -1.64 8.96
N LEU A 189 -13.04 -2.19 8.33
CA LEU A 189 -14.39 -2.26 8.89
C LEU A 189 -14.44 -3.11 10.17
N LEU A 190 -13.81 -4.28 10.19
CA LEU A 190 -13.77 -5.16 11.35
C LEU A 190 -13.06 -4.50 12.54
N ASP A 191 -11.94 -3.82 12.30
CA ASP A 191 -11.21 -3.11 13.35
C ASP A 191 -11.99 -1.91 13.89
N LYS A 192 -12.82 -1.26 13.04
CA LYS A 192 -13.81 -0.26 13.46
C LYS A 192 -15.07 -0.83 14.13
N GLY A 193 -15.21 -2.16 14.16
CA GLY A 193 -16.26 -2.87 14.88
C GLY A 193 -17.51 -3.22 14.12
N TYR A 194 -17.55 -3.01 12.81
CA TYR A 194 -18.66 -3.48 11.99
C TYR A 194 -18.70 -5.01 11.93
N ARG A 195 -19.90 -5.58 11.83
CA ARG A 195 -20.04 -6.98 11.39
C ARG A 195 -19.86 -7.00 9.89
N VAL A 196 -19.06 -7.94 9.38
CA VAL A 196 -18.76 -8.00 7.95
C VAL A 196 -19.06 -9.39 7.40
N SER A 197 -19.88 -9.43 6.35
CA SER A 197 -20.04 -10.59 5.48
C SER A 197 -19.34 -10.28 4.17
N ILE A 198 -18.50 -11.19 3.68
CA ILE A 198 -17.78 -11.06 2.42
C ILE A 198 -18.29 -12.14 1.49
N VAL A 199 -18.87 -11.74 0.36
CA VAL A 199 -19.37 -12.64 -0.66
C VAL A 199 -18.48 -12.54 -1.90
N ALA A 200 -18.03 -13.69 -2.41
CA ALA A 200 -17.18 -13.72 -3.58
C ALA A 200 -17.42 -14.99 -4.41
N LYS A 201 -17.32 -14.86 -5.74
CA LYS A 201 -17.35 -16.00 -6.67
C LYS A 201 -16.17 -16.96 -6.44
N GLU A 202 -15.01 -16.40 -6.10
CA GLU A 202 -13.76 -17.13 -5.93
C GLU A 202 -12.90 -16.48 -4.83
N TRP A 203 -12.00 -17.28 -4.27
CA TRP A 203 -11.12 -16.89 -3.16
C TRP A 203 -9.66 -17.13 -3.50
N ALA A 204 -8.76 -16.51 -2.72
CA ALA A 204 -7.34 -16.74 -2.89
C ALA A 204 -6.99 -18.13 -2.38
N GLU A 205 -6.38 -18.94 -3.25
CA GLU A 205 -5.96 -20.29 -2.90
C GLU A 205 -4.46 -20.36 -2.66
N SER A 206 -4.07 -21.13 -1.65
CA SER A 206 -2.67 -21.43 -1.34
C SER A 206 -2.16 -22.71 -2.00
N ASP A 207 -3.02 -23.46 -2.71
CA ASP A 207 -2.61 -24.70 -3.38
C ASP A 207 -1.82 -24.37 -4.65
N ASP A 208 -0.60 -24.89 -4.70
CA ASP A 208 0.37 -24.68 -5.77
C ASP A 208 -0.05 -25.35 -7.11
N LYS A 209 -1.15 -26.11 -7.09
CA LYS A 209 -1.64 -26.92 -8.23
C LYS A 209 -2.66 -26.23 -9.14
N LYS A 210 -3.26 -25.09 -8.74
CA LYS A 210 -4.26 -24.38 -9.55
C LYS A 210 -3.60 -23.34 -10.46
N GLU A 211 -3.77 -23.51 -11.78
CA GLU A 211 -3.21 -22.61 -12.79
C GLU A 211 -3.98 -21.28 -12.87
N ASP A 212 -5.31 -21.33 -12.75
CA ASP A 212 -6.17 -20.15 -12.80
C ASP A 212 -6.31 -19.53 -11.41
N ARG A 213 -5.59 -18.43 -11.21
CA ARG A 213 -5.62 -17.59 -10.01
C ARG A 213 -6.06 -16.19 -10.41
N PHE A 214 -6.89 -15.55 -9.60
CA PHE A 214 -7.45 -14.26 -9.94
C PHE A 214 -6.48 -13.09 -9.70
N THR A 215 -6.85 -11.92 -10.23
CA THR A 215 -5.96 -10.78 -10.46
C THR A 215 -5.14 -10.33 -9.23
N SER A 216 -5.70 -10.39 -8.01
CA SER A 216 -4.98 -9.96 -6.80
C SER A 216 -3.79 -10.85 -6.44
N GLN A 217 -3.84 -12.17 -6.70
CA GLN A 217 -2.76 -13.12 -6.38
C GLN A 217 -1.64 -13.18 -7.42
N ILE A 218 -1.98 -12.93 -8.69
CA ILE A 218 -1.00 -13.03 -9.81
C ILE A 218 -0.20 -11.74 -10.02
N ALA A 219 -0.64 -10.62 -9.42
CA ALA A 219 0.02 -9.33 -9.55
C ALA A 219 1.49 -9.40 -9.11
N GLY A 220 2.31 -8.47 -9.64
CA GLY A 220 3.75 -8.38 -9.39
C GLY A 220 4.12 -8.56 -7.90
N ALA A 221 3.68 -7.71 -6.97
CA ALA A 221 3.15 -6.36 -7.13
C ALA A 221 4.18 -5.37 -6.58
N LEU A 222 4.46 -4.33 -7.36
CA LEU A 222 5.41 -3.27 -7.04
C LEU A 222 4.61 -1.98 -6.83
N TRP A 223 4.90 -1.28 -5.74
CA TRP A 223 4.37 0.04 -5.49
C TRP A 223 5.09 1.06 -6.38
N GLU A 224 4.32 1.96 -7.01
CA GLU A 224 4.83 2.98 -7.92
C GLU A 224 4.16 4.32 -7.63
N TYR A 225 4.91 5.42 -7.72
CA TYR A 225 4.37 6.78 -7.50
C TYR A 225 4.88 7.82 -8.52
N PRO A 226 3.98 8.61 -9.16
CA PRO A 226 2.55 8.44 -9.11
C PRO A 226 2.16 7.07 -9.69
N PRO A 227 1.01 6.52 -9.28
CA PRO A 227 0.59 5.19 -9.69
C PRO A 227 0.49 5.12 -11.22
N GLY A 228 1.38 4.33 -11.84
CA GLY A 228 1.39 4.11 -13.27
C GLY A 228 0.29 3.13 -13.70
N GLY A 229 -0.36 3.40 -14.82
CA GLY A 229 -1.41 2.53 -15.39
C GLY A 229 -0.87 1.26 -16.06
N CYS A 230 0.18 0.62 -15.54
CA CYS A 230 0.93 -0.44 -16.24
C CYS A 230 1.40 -0.02 -17.64
N GLY A 231 2.09 1.13 -17.77
CA GLY A 231 2.62 1.60 -19.06
C GLY A 231 1.56 2.13 -20.04
N LEU A 232 0.30 2.22 -19.63
CA LEU A 232 -0.63 3.18 -20.21
C LEU A 232 -0.22 4.56 -19.69
N SER A 233 -0.36 5.63 -20.49
CA SER A 233 -0.10 7.02 -20.07
C SER A 233 -0.60 7.26 -18.63
N GLU A 234 0.05 8.17 -17.89
CA GLU A 234 -0.51 8.67 -16.62
C GLU A 234 -2.01 8.81 -16.75
N ILE A 235 -2.73 8.32 -15.73
CA ILE A 235 -4.19 8.29 -15.64
C ILE A 235 -4.76 9.54 -16.30
N GLU A 236 -5.24 9.39 -17.54
CA GLU A 236 -5.95 10.47 -18.19
C GLU A 236 -7.16 10.72 -17.29
N VAL A 237 -7.34 11.96 -16.86
CA VAL A 237 -8.49 12.34 -16.04
C VAL A 237 -9.51 12.92 -17.03
N PRO A 238 -10.36 12.09 -17.66
CA PRO A 238 -11.42 12.64 -18.49
C PRO A 238 -12.28 13.58 -17.64
N LEU A 239 -12.96 14.50 -18.32
CA LEU A 239 -13.86 15.48 -17.70
C LEU A 239 -14.86 14.85 -16.71
N LEU A 240 -15.20 13.58 -16.94
CA LEU A 240 -16.17 12.78 -16.19
C LEU A 240 -15.53 11.61 -15.42
N ALA A 241 -14.27 11.73 -15.03
CA ALA A 241 -13.60 10.71 -14.24
C ALA A 241 -14.24 10.57 -12.85
N TYR A 242 -14.30 9.34 -12.34
CA TYR A 242 -14.72 9.06 -10.97
C TYR A 242 -13.73 9.57 -9.93
N SER A 243 -12.46 9.72 -10.30
CA SER A 243 -11.38 10.15 -9.40
C SER A 243 -10.36 11.01 -10.12
N THR A 244 -9.82 11.97 -9.36
CA THR A 244 -8.80 12.93 -9.82
C THR A 244 -7.40 12.38 -9.59
N LEU A 245 -6.41 12.96 -10.29
CA LEU A 245 -4.99 12.62 -10.07
C LEU A 245 -4.54 12.87 -8.62
N LYS A 246 -5.07 13.92 -7.96
CA LYS A 246 -4.84 14.20 -6.54
C LYS A 246 -5.24 13.00 -5.66
N LYS A 247 -6.41 12.40 -5.91
CA LYS A 247 -6.88 11.23 -5.14
C LYS A 247 -6.05 9.99 -5.36
N TYR A 248 -5.60 9.73 -6.59
CA TYR A 248 -4.66 8.63 -6.85
C TYR A 248 -3.35 8.77 -6.09
N ARG A 249 -2.80 9.98 -6.05
CA ARG A 249 -1.59 10.29 -5.30
C ARG A 249 -1.84 10.05 -3.81
N GLU A 250 -2.88 10.66 -3.26
CA GLU A 250 -3.29 10.46 -1.86
C GLU A 250 -3.38 8.97 -1.50
N TRP A 251 -4.10 8.17 -2.28
CA TRP A 251 -4.27 6.74 -1.99
C TRP A 251 -2.99 5.93 -2.09
N ALA A 252 -2.14 6.25 -3.07
CA ALA A 252 -0.84 5.60 -3.23
C ALA A 252 0.06 5.86 -2.01
N LEU A 253 0.02 7.08 -1.48
CA LEU A 253 0.85 7.51 -0.35
C LEU A 253 0.35 6.96 0.99
N GLN A 254 -0.96 6.98 1.21
CA GLN A 254 -1.57 6.32 2.35
C GLN A 254 -1.22 4.81 2.38
N SER A 255 -1.19 4.17 1.20
CA SER A 255 -0.77 2.78 1.07
C SER A 255 0.74 2.58 1.27
N PHE A 256 1.58 3.52 0.83
CA PHE A 256 3.03 3.48 1.09
C PHE A 256 3.34 3.45 2.59
N VAL A 257 2.73 4.36 3.36
CA VAL A 257 2.92 4.44 4.82
C VAL A 257 2.46 3.13 5.49
N PHE A 258 1.37 2.53 5.01
CA PHE A 258 0.96 1.20 5.48
C PHE A 258 2.02 0.13 5.18
N TYR A 259 2.52 0.05 3.95
CA TYR A 259 3.49 -0.97 3.59
C TYR A 259 4.82 -0.81 4.32
N ASP A 260 5.23 0.43 4.59
CA ASP A 260 6.43 0.71 5.38
C ASP A 260 6.30 0.21 6.82
N LYS A 261 5.09 0.21 7.40
CA LYS A 261 4.83 -0.33 8.74
C LYS A 261 4.61 -1.85 8.73
N ILE A 262 3.78 -2.38 7.84
CA ILE A 262 3.42 -3.81 7.80
C ILE A 262 4.62 -4.71 7.44
N LYS A 263 5.71 -4.17 6.88
CA LYS A 263 6.91 -4.95 6.53
C LYS A 263 7.57 -5.64 7.73
N SER A 264 7.30 -5.20 8.97
CA SER A 264 7.73 -5.92 10.18
C SER A 264 7.02 -7.27 10.34
N ILE A 265 5.81 -7.39 9.79
CA ILE A 265 4.98 -8.58 9.85
C ILE A 265 5.30 -9.46 8.66
N THR A 266 6.27 -10.35 8.87
CA THR A 266 6.86 -11.18 7.81
C THR A 266 5.82 -12.06 7.09
N GLU A 267 4.75 -12.43 7.78
CA GLU A 267 3.61 -13.22 7.31
C GLU A 267 2.80 -12.49 6.25
N PHE A 268 2.73 -11.16 6.28
CA PHE A 268 2.09 -10.36 5.23
C PHE A 268 2.90 -10.41 3.93
N GLY A 269 4.24 -10.47 4.04
CA GLY A 269 5.13 -10.59 2.89
C GLY A 269 5.37 -9.28 2.14
N ALA A 270 5.23 -8.12 2.78
CA ALA A 270 5.68 -6.84 2.26
C ALA A 270 7.17 -6.62 2.56
N ARG A 271 7.90 -6.00 1.63
CA ARG A 271 9.28 -5.54 1.83
C ARG A 271 9.48 -4.20 1.14
N THR A 272 10.42 -3.42 1.63
CA THR A 272 10.89 -2.23 0.92
C THR A 272 12.21 -2.56 0.26
N ILE A 273 12.30 -2.35 -1.05
CA ILE A 273 13.52 -2.60 -1.83
C ILE A 273 13.82 -1.42 -2.76
N PRO A 274 15.06 -1.26 -3.23
CA PRO A 274 15.33 -0.27 -4.26
C PRO A 274 14.63 -0.61 -5.57
N LEU A 275 14.00 0.38 -6.16
CA LEU A 275 13.40 0.36 -7.49
C LEU A 275 14.23 1.25 -8.41
N TYR A 276 14.78 0.65 -9.46
CA TYR A 276 15.47 1.34 -10.54
C TYR A 276 14.54 1.52 -11.73
N GLN A 277 14.40 2.76 -12.20
CA GLN A 277 13.65 3.08 -13.40
C GLN A 277 14.57 3.73 -14.43
N PHE A 278 14.70 3.08 -15.58
CA PHE A 278 15.63 3.45 -16.66
C PHE A 278 14.93 4.16 -17.81
N PHE A 279 15.66 4.93 -18.63
CA PHE A 279 15.12 5.65 -19.78
C PHE A 279 16.13 5.72 -20.93
N HIS A 280 15.61 5.76 -22.16
CA HIS A 280 16.42 5.86 -23.38
C HIS A 280 16.98 7.26 -23.65
N TYR A 281 16.40 8.28 -23.04
CA TYR A 281 16.76 9.69 -23.24
C TYR A 281 16.78 10.39 -21.88
N SER A 282 17.71 11.33 -21.67
CA SER A 282 17.66 12.26 -20.55
C SER A 282 16.72 13.45 -20.83
N PRO A 283 16.27 14.18 -19.80
CA PRO A 283 15.54 15.44 -19.99
C PRO A 283 16.33 16.45 -20.84
N GLU A 284 17.65 16.49 -20.69
CA GLU A 284 18.59 17.33 -21.41
C GLU A 284 18.69 16.93 -22.90
N ASP A 285 18.76 15.63 -23.19
CA ASP A 285 18.72 15.10 -24.57
C ASP A 285 17.47 15.60 -25.30
N LEU A 286 16.34 15.67 -24.61
CA LEU A 286 15.07 16.12 -25.19
C LEU A 286 14.98 17.63 -25.36
N LYS A 287 15.49 18.43 -24.40
CA LYS A 287 15.53 19.90 -24.52
C LYS A 287 16.26 20.32 -25.80
N GLY A 288 17.41 19.72 -26.08
CA GLY A 288 18.21 20.02 -27.28
C GLY A 288 17.47 19.74 -28.59
N VAL A 289 16.65 18.68 -28.64
CA VAL A 289 15.87 18.33 -29.84
C VAL A 289 14.61 19.19 -29.99
N VAL A 290 13.95 19.56 -28.88
CA VAL A 290 12.78 20.45 -28.88
C VAL A 290 13.17 21.87 -29.33
N GLU A 291 14.27 22.41 -28.83
CA GLU A 291 14.80 23.72 -29.26
C GLU A 291 15.17 23.74 -30.75
N ALA A 292 15.73 22.64 -31.27
CA ALA A 292 16.03 22.49 -32.69
C ALA A 292 14.74 22.45 -33.53
N ARG A 293 13.70 21.73 -33.07
CA ARG A 293 12.39 21.64 -33.75
C ARG A 293 11.63 22.96 -33.78
N GLY A 294 11.61 23.70 -32.68
CA GLY A 294 10.93 25.01 -32.60
C GLY A 294 11.47 26.03 -33.60
N LYS A 295 12.79 26.03 -33.83
CA LYS A 295 13.46 26.87 -34.83
C LYS A 295 13.15 26.49 -36.28
N ILE A 296 12.86 25.21 -36.54
CA ILE A 296 12.41 24.73 -37.87
C ILE A 296 10.97 25.17 -38.15
N GLN A 297 10.08 25.02 -37.16
CA GLN A 297 8.67 25.36 -37.32
C GLN A 297 8.42 26.87 -37.42
N SER A 298 9.30 27.71 -36.87
CA SER A 298 9.23 29.17 -36.96
C SER A 298 9.81 29.75 -38.27
N ASN A 299 10.30 28.93 -39.19
CA ASN A 299 10.96 29.36 -40.44
C ASN A 299 12.16 30.31 -40.19
N GLU A 300 12.73 30.29 -38.99
CA GLU A 300 14.00 30.94 -38.71
C GLU A 300 15.09 30.18 -39.47
N SER A 301 15.95 30.89 -40.21
CA SER A 301 16.96 30.23 -41.04
C SER A 301 17.94 29.45 -40.18
N LEU A 302 17.76 28.14 -40.11
CA LEU A 302 18.77 27.23 -39.62
C LEU A 302 19.78 27.00 -40.74
N ASP A 303 21.06 27.19 -40.43
CA ASP A 303 22.18 26.77 -41.28
C ASP A 303 21.97 25.31 -41.74
N SER A 304 22.22 25.04 -43.02
CA SER A 304 22.22 23.72 -43.65
C SER A 304 22.90 22.62 -42.82
N GLU A 305 23.99 22.95 -42.11
CA GLU A 305 24.72 22.00 -41.24
C GLU A 305 23.89 21.54 -40.02
N ARG A 306 22.95 22.37 -39.55
CA ARG A 306 22.06 22.05 -38.42
C ARG A 306 20.86 21.18 -38.82
N ASN A 307 20.31 21.37 -40.03
CA ASN A 307 19.26 20.50 -40.56
C ASN A 307 19.78 19.07 -40.81
N GLU A 308 21.03 18.95 -41.27
CA GLU A 308 21.71 17.67 -41.38
C GLU A 308 21.97 17.04 -40.01
N LYS A 309 22.45 17.80 -39.02
CA LYS A 309 22.61 17.33 -37.63
C LYS A 309 21.29 16.87 -36.99
N LEU A 310 20.15 17.48 -37.31
CA LEU A 310 18.85 17.05 -36.80
C LEU A 310 18.36 15.77 -37.48
N GLY A 311 18.49 15.68 -38.82
CA GLY A 311 18.25 14.43 -39.54
C GLY A 311 19.11 13.29 -38.99
N ILE A 312 20.40 13.56 -38.73
CA ILE A 312 21.33 12.64 -38.07
C ILE A 312 20.89 12.30 -36.64
N LEU A 313 20.37 13.24 -35.85
CA LEU A 313 19.90 12.96 -34.48
C LEU A 313 18.65 12.08 -34.46
N LEU A 314 17.69 12.34 -35.36
CA LEU A 314 16.48 11.53 -35.52
C LEU A 314 16.78 10.16 -36.14
N ASP A 315 17.68 10.09 -37.13
CA ASP A 315 18.15 8.84 -37.75
C ASP A 315 19.01 8.01 -36.80
N ALA A 316 19.91 8.65 -36.02
CA ALA A 316 20.69 7.98 -34.98
C ALA A 316 19.81 7.47 -33.83
N ALA A 317 18.67 8.13 -33.58
CA ALA A 317 17.65 7.67 -32.64
C ALA A 317 16.69 6.63 -33.25
N GLY A 318 16.59 6.55 -34.58
CA GLY A 318 15.69 5.66 -35.31
C GLY A 318 14.21 5.93 -35.08
N LEU A 319 13.81 7.20 -34.90
CA LEU A 319 12.44 7.59 -34.56
C LEU A 319 11.78 8.41 -35.67
N ASP A 320 10.53 8.09 -36.00
CA ASP A 320 9.67 8.98 -36.80
C ASP A 320 9.04 10.10 -35.94
N GLU A 321 8.34 11.06 -36.56
CA GLU A 321 7.74 12.22 -35.87
C GLU A 321 6.73 11.85 -34.77
N GLU A 322 5.94 10.79 -34.98
CA GLU A 322 4.93 10.34 -34.02
C GLU A 322 5.61 9.67 -32.82
N MET A 323 6.60 8.82 -33.10
CA MET A 323 7.43 8.15 -32.12
C MET A 323 8.25 9.14 -31.30
N TRP A 324 8.73 10.23 -31.92
CA TRP A 324 9.41 11.33 -31.25
C TRP A 324 8.49 12.06 -30.26
N THR A 325 7.36 12.59 -30.73
CA THR A 325 6.42 13.37 -29.90
C THR A 325 5.97 12.56 -28.68
N ARG A 326 5.81 11.25 -28.86
CA ARG A 326 5.49 10.31 -27.78
C ARG A 326 6.66 10.06 -26.82
N THR A 327 7.88 9.91 -27.33
CA THR A 327 9.09 9.74 -26.51
C THR A 327 9.31 10.96 -25.62
N GLU A 328 9.18 12.16 -26.19
CA GLU A 328 9.24 13.43 -25.48
C GLU A 328 8.20 13.48 -24.35
N LYS A 329 6.94 13.16 -24.66
CA LYS A 329 5.85 13.10 -23.67
C LYS A 329 6.15 12.13 -22.53
N ASN A 330 6.58 10.91 -22.84
CA ASN A 330 6.85 9.88 -21.83
C ASN A 330 8.01 10.26 -20.91
N THR A 331 9.14 10.67 -21.47
CA THR A 331 10.31 11.04 -20.67
C THR A 331 10.02 12.28 -19.83
N LYS A 332 9.30 13.28 -20.37
CA LYS A 332 8.84 14.43 -19.59
C LYS A 332 7.95 14.01 -18.42
N GLN A 333 6.97 13.13 -18.66
CA GLN A 333 6.12 12.59 -17.59
C GLN A 333 6.94 11.88 -16.50
N HIS A 334 7.95 11.10 -16.89
CA HIS A 334 8.80 10.40 -15.94
C HIS A 334 9.78 11.31 -15.19
N HIS A 335 10.27 12.37 -15.85
CA HIS A 335 11.04 13.44 -15.22
C HIS A 335 10.17 14.18 -14.21
N ASP A 336 8.97 14.62 -14.59
CA ASP A 336 8.02 15.26 -13.69
C ASP A 336 7.67 14.35 -12.49
N LYS A 337 7.56 13.03 -12.72
CA LYS A 337 7.40 12.02 -11.66
C LYS A 337 8.61 11.99 -10.72
N CYS A 338 9.83 11.99 -11.27
CA CYS A 338 11.07 12.04 -10.50
C CYS A 338 11.14 13.32 -9.65
N GLU A 339 10.87 14.47 -10.25
CA GLU A 339 10.83 15.77 -9.55
C GLU A 339 9.77 15.81 -8.45
N LYS A 340 8.57 15.28 -8.71
CA LYS A 340 7.52 15.14 -7.68
C LYS A 340 7.93 14.24 -6.53
N LEU A 341 8.75 13.22 -6.78
CA LEU A 341 9.29 12.36 -5.72
C LEU A 341 10.37 13.10 -4.90
N LYS A 342 11.22 13.90 -5.54
CA LYS A 342 12.26 14.72 -4.87
C LYS A 342 11.69 15.89 -4.07
N SER A 343 10.64 16.52 -4.57
CA SER A 343 10.05 17.73 -4.01
C SER A 343 8.58 17.83 -4.44
N PRO A 344 7.66 17.11 -3.80
CA PRO A 344 6.25 17.29 -4.09
C PRO A 344 5.86 18.73 -3.74
N SER A 345 5.10 19.37 -4.63
CA SER A 345 4.73 20.76 -4.47
C SER A 345 3.98 21.00 -3.16
N THR A 346 4.05 22.21 -2.63
CA THR A 346 3.32 22.64 -1.43
C THR A 346 1.80 22.53 -1.60
N GLU A 347 1.31 22.66 -2.83
CA GLU A 347 -0.09 22.42 -3.20
C GLU A 347 -0.45 20.94 -3.19
N ASP A 348 0.45 20.08 -3.68
CA ASP A 348 0.23 18.65 -3.76
C ASP A 348 0.33 17.94 -2.41
N SER A 349 0.94 18.55 -1.39
CA SER A 349 1.26 17.94 -0.07
C SER A 349 0.31 18.31 1.07
N GLY A 350 -0.58 19.31 0.89
CA GLY A 350 -1.48 19.77 1.95
C GLY A 350 -0.75 20.19 3.24
N GLY A 351 0.53 20.54 3.16
CA GLY A 351 1.38 20.82 4.33
C GLY A 351 1.95 19.60 5.05
N HIS A 352 1.68 18.37 4.59
CA HIS A 352 2.28 17.15 5.16
C HIS A 352 3.67 16.90 4.54
N ASP A 353 4.69 16.85 5.39
CA ASP A 353 6.09 16.86 4.96
C ASP A 353 6.51 15.54 4.32
N PHE A 354 6.39 15.49 3.00
CA PHE A 354 6.79 14.37 2.15
C PHE A 354 8.31 14.30 1.97
N LYS A 355 9.05 15.38 2.27
CA LYS A 355 10.48 15.53 1.93
C LYS A 355 11.38 14.45 2.51
N ASN A 356 10.91 13.72 3.52
CA ASN A 356 11.71 12.72 4.24
C ASN A 356 11.24 11.26 4.01
N LEU A 357 10.19 11.00 3.22
CA LEU A 357 9.66 9.64 3.03
C LEU A 357 10.33 8.86 1.90
N LEU A 358 10.76 9.56 0.84
CA LEU A 358 11.36 8.95 -0.34
C LEU A 358 12.61 9.72 -0.75
N GLU A 359 13.76 9.11 -0.52
CA GLU A 359 15.02 9.58 -1.07
C GLU A 359 15.12 9.09 -2.53
N VAL A 360 15.27 10.04 -3.45
CA VAL A 360 15.43 9.76 -4.88
C VAL A 360 16.86 10.09 -5.27
N THR A 361 17.51 9.14 -5.92
CA THR A 361 18.81 9.35 -6.56
C THR A 361 18.65 9.20 -8.05
N GLU A 362 19.25 10.09 -8.82
CA GLU A 362 19.24 10.02 -10.28
C GLU A 362 20.65 9.90 -10.82
N ILE A 363 20.74 9.40 -12.05
CA ILE A 363 22.00 9.28 -12.75
C ILE A 363 21.79 9.52 -14.24
N GLU A 364 22.70 10.29 -14.82
CA GLU A 364 22.92 10.30 -16.26
C GLU A 364 23.81 9.11 -16.63
N ILE A 365 23.35 8.30 -17.59
CA ILE A 365 24.07 7.11 -18.02
C ILE A 365 24.94 7.52 -19.22
N PRO A 366 26.28 7.56 -19.08
CA PRO A 366 27.17 7.91 -20.18
C PRO A 366 27.10 6.86 -21.29
N LYS A 367 27.52 7.26 -22.50
CA LYS A 367 27.58 6.34 -23.66
C LYS A 367 28.50 5.15 -23.39
N ASN A 368 29.62 5.38 -22.69
CA ASN A 368 30.48 4.34 -22.16
C ASN A 368 30.28 4.25 -20.65
N LYS A 369 29.76 3.12 -20.18
CA LYS A 369 29.47 2.87 -18.75
C LYS A 369 30.71 2.93 -17.86
N ASP A 370 31.89 2.70 -18.42
CA ASP A 370 33.16 2.79 -17.67
C ASP A 370 33.49 4.24 -17.29
N ASP A 371 32.87 5.23 -17.93
CA ASP A 371 33.01 6.65 -17.62
C ASP A 371 32.21 7.06 -16.36
N LEU A 372 31.40 6.16 -15.79
CA LEU A 372 30.71 6.43 -14.53
C LEU A 372 31.72 6.68 -13.39
N PRO A 373 31.41 7.63 -12.48
CA PRO A 373 32.24 7.90 -11.30
C PRO A 373 32.63 6.64 -10.53
N GLU A 374 33.84 6.61 -9.98
CA GLU A 374 34.37 5.41 -9.30
C GLU A 374 33.60 5.05 -8.02
N ASP A 375 32.96 6.03 -7.40
CA ASP A 375 32.06 5.87 -6.26
C ASP A 375 30.65 5.37 -6.64
N ALA A 376 30.27 5.39 -7.91
CA ALA A 376 28.98 4.88 -8.42
C ALA A 376 28.92 3.33 -8.54
N LYS A 377 29.52 2.62 -7.58
CA LYS A 377 29.69 1.14 -7.60
C LYS A 377 28.36 0.39 -7.75
N GLU A 378 27.32 0.85 -7.07
CA GLU A 378 25.98 0.25 -7.13
C GLU A 378 25.37 0.35 -8.53
N TRP A 379 25.47 1.53 -9.15
CA TRP A 379 25.00 1.76 -10.52
C TRP A 379 25.80 0.94 -11.53
N LYS A 380 27.13 0.88 -11.40
CA LYS A 380 27.98 0.02 -12.23
C LYS A 380 27.55 -1.46 -12.14
N ALA A 381 27.23 -1.95 -10.94
CA ALA A 381 26.76 -3.32 -10.75
C ALA A 381 25.40 -3.57 -11.42
N ILE A 382 24.41 -2.69 -11.22
CA ILE A 382 23.08 -2.83 -11.82
C ILE A 382 23.15 -2.74 -13.36
N LEU A 383 23.92 -1.78 -13.90
CA LEU A 383 24.11 -1.61 -15.35
C LEU A 383 24.88 -2.77 -15.97
N GLY A 384 25.68 -3.51 -15.19
CA GLY A 384 26.35 -4.73 -15.63
C GLY A 384 25.40 -5.92 -15.86
N GLU A 385 24.25 -5.94 -15.16
CA GLU A 385 23.25 -7.02 -15.28
C GLU A 385 22.25 -6.79 -16.42
N ILE A 386 22.21 -5.58 -16.98
CA ILE A 386 21.25 -5.18 -17.99
C ILE A 386 21.95 -4.67 -19.26
N ASN A 387 21.26 -4.73 -20.39
CA ASN A 387 21.69 -4.12 -21.63
C ASN A 387 21.45 -2.61 -21.55
N SER A 388 22.47 -1.89 -21.08
CA SER A 388 22.41 -0.46 -20.83
C SER A 388 22.85 0.42 -22.00
N ASP A 389 23.33 -0.15 -23.11
CA ASP A 389 23.99 0.59 -24.20
C ASP A 389 23.12 1.71 -24.78
N LYS A 390 21.80 1.51 -24.76
CA LYS A 390 20.78 2.44 -25.26
C LYS A 390 20.11 3.28 -24.17
N LEU A 391 20.54 3.18 -22.91
CA LEU A 391 19.98 3.94 -21.80
C LEU A 391 20.81 5.21 -21.57
N ARG A 392 20.14 6.30 -21.22
CA ARG A 392 20.78 7.62 -21.04
C ARG A 392 20.45 8.27 -19.70
N TRP A 393 19.37 7.83 -19.05
CA TRP A 393 18.97 8.38 -17.77
C TRP A 393 18.28 7.33 -16.92
N ALA A 394 18.41 7.45 -15.60
CA ALA A 394 17.71 6.61 -14.66
C ALA A 394 17.51 7.33 -13.33
N TYR A 395 16.53 6.86 -12.57
CA TYR A 395 16.42 7.20 -11.16
C TYR A 395 16.10 5.97 -10.33
N LYS A 396 16.40 6.08 -9.04
CA LYS A 396 16.23 5.05 -8.03
C LYS A 396 15.56 5.66 -6.80
N HIS A 397 14.58 4.94 -6.26
CA HIS A 397 14.02 5.19 -4.93
C HIS A 397 13.62 3.87 -4.27
N ASN A 398 13.41 3.87 -2.96
CA ASN A 398 12.89 2.70 -2.25
C ASN A 398 11.38 2.54 -2.49
N ALA A 399 10.93 1.33 -2.81
CA ALA A 399 9.55 1.02 -3.11
C ALA A 399 9.08 -0.26 -2.40
N PRO A 400 7.85 -0.29 -1.88
CA PRO A 400 7.23 -1.52 -1.42
C PRO A 400 7.06 -2.55 -2.54
N VAL A 401 7.42 -3.80 -2.24
CA VAL A 401 7.07 -4.99 -3.02
C VAL A 401 6.28 -5.95 -2.15
N ILE A 402 5.26 -6.56 -2.74
CA ILE A 402 4.33 -7.43 -2.03
C ILE A 402 4.42 -8.84 -2.60
N ASN A 403 4.71 -9.81 -1.72
CA ASN A 403 4.45 -11.20 -2.02
C ASN A 403 2.95 -11.46 -1.94
N THR A 404 2.27 -11.33 -3.07
CA THR A 404 0.80 -11.37 -3.13
C THR A 404 0.21 -12.75 -2.80
N ASP A 405 1.01 -13.83 -2.79
CA ASP A 405 0.57 -15.15 -2.31
C ASP A 405 0.42 -15.11 -0.78
N LYS A 406 1.45 -14.59 -0.08
CA LYS A 406 1.45 -14.41 1.38
C LYS A 406 0.42 -13.39 1.81
N ALA A 407 0.40 -12.22 1.18
CA ALA A 407 -0.49 -11.12 1.55
C ALA A 407 -1.98 -11.49 1.41
N MET A 408 -2.37 -12.17 0.33
CA MET A 408 -3.77 -12.59 0.16
C MET A 408 -4.18 -13.67 1.16
N LYS A 409 -3.30 -14.65 1.41
CA LYS A 409 -3.53 -15.67 2.45
C LYS A 409 -3.68 -15.02 3.82
N TYR A 410 -2.74 -14.16 4.18
CA TYR A 410 -2.73 -13.42 5.43
C TYR A 410 -4.02 -12.59 5.60
N LEU A 411 -4.41 -11.82 4.58
CA LEU A 411 -5.63 -11.00 4.64
C LEU A 411 -6.88 -11.86 4.86
N MET A 412 -7.01 -12.98 4.14
CA MET A 412 -8.15 -13.90 4.32
C MET A 412 -8.19 -14.53 5.71
N GLU A 413 -7.06 -15.02 6.20
CA GLU A 413 -6.96 -15.60 7.55
C GLU A 413 -7.25 -14.54 8.62
N LEU A 414 -6.75 -13.32 8.42
CA LEU A 414 -6.94 -12.21 9.33
C LEU A 414 -8.42 -11.81 9.43
N VAL A 415 -9.08 -11.49 8.32
CA VAL A 415 -10.49 -11.06 8.36
C VAL A 415 -11.40 -12.16 8.91
N ARG A 416 -11.10 -13.43 8.61
CA ARG A 416 -11.83 -14.58 9.17
C ARG A 416 -11.61 -14.69 10.68
N SER A 417 -10.38 -14.57 11.16
CA SER A 417 -10.07 -14.64 12.60
C SER A 417 -10.69 -13.48 13.40
N LYS A 418 -10.88 -12.33 12.75
CA LYS A 418 -11.63 -11.17 13.29
C LYS A 418 -13.15 -11.35 13.27
N GLY A 419 -13.65 -12.44 12.68
CA GLY A 419 -15.06 -12.81 12.69
C GLY A 419 -15.86 -12.41 11.45
N ALA A 420 -15.21 -12.07 10.32
CA ALA A 420 -15.94 -11.95 9.06
C ALA A 420 -16.51 -13.30 8.60
N ILE A 421 -17.72 -13.27 8.08
CA ILE A 421 -18.36 -14.41 7.42
C ILE A 421 -17.93 -14.40 5.96
N LEU A 422 -17.35 -15.49 5.47
CA LEU A 422 -16.91 -15.61 4.07
C LEU A 422 -17.84 -16.59 3.35
N GLU A 423 -18.55 -16.11 2.34
CA GLU A 423 -19.48 -16.92 1.53
C GLU A 423 -19.02 -17.01 0.08
N THR A 424 -19.01 -18.23 -0.45
CA THR A 424 -18.74 -18.46 -1.87
C THR A 424 -20.06 -18.44 -2.65
N ARG A 425 -20.31 -17.34 -3.36
CA ARG A 425 -21.52 -17.14 -4.17
C ARG A 425 -21.21 -16.16 -5.29
N GLU A 426 -21.67 -16.46 -6.50
CA GLU A 426 -21.68 -15.52 -7.62
C GLU A 426 -22.94 -14.65 -7.55
N ILE A 427 -22.77 -13.34 -7.65
CA ILE A 427 -23.88 -12.39 -7.74
C ILE A 427 -23.94 -11.94 -9.20
N GLU A 428 -25.13 -12.02 -9.78
CA GLU A 428 -25.42 -11.60 -11.14
C GLU A 428 -26.37 -10.39 -11.14
N GLY A 429 -26.38 -9.63 -12.22
CA GLY A 429 -27.25 -8.46 -12.36
C GLY A 429 -26.72 -7.20 -11.65
N ASP A 430 -27.48 -6.12 -11.73
CA ASP A 430 -27.13 -4.82 -11.17
C ASP A 430 -27.41 -4.79 -9.66
N LEU A 431 -26.39 -4.48 -8.84
CA LEU A 431 -26.54 -4.43 -7.39
C LEU A 431 -27.59 -3.41 -6.92
N HIS A 432 -27.85 -2.35 -7.69
CA HIS A 432 -28.90 -1.40 -7.32
C HIS A 432 -30.30 -2.03 -7.41
N LEU A 433 -30.52 -2.96 -8.34
CA LEU A 433 -31.79 -3.67 -8.50
C LEU A 433 -31.94 -4.78 -7.45
N HIS A 434 -30.84 -5.45 -7.09
CA HIS A 434 -30.81 -6.54 -6.11
C HIS A 434 -30.49 -6.07 -4.68
N GLU A 435 -30.40 -4.76 -4.45
CA GLU A 435 -29.93 -4.19 -3.19
C GLU A 435 -30.72 -4.70 -1.99
N ARG A 436 -32.06 -4.65 -2.06
CA ARG A 436 -32.94 -5.07 -0.96
C ARG A 436 -32.82 -6.57 -0.68
N GLU A 437 -32.85 -7.38 -1.72
CA GLU A 437 -32.70 -8.83 -1.62
C GLU A 437 -31.38 -9.20 -0.94
N LEU A 438 -30.26 -8.63 -1.38
CA LEU A 438 -28.94 -8.88 -0.79
C LEU A 438 -28.83 -8.34 0.64
N MET A 439 -29.44 -7.19 0.93
CA MET A 439 -29.48 -6.68 2.31
C MET A 439 -30.28 -7.59 3.23
N ASP A 440 -31.39 -8.15 2.76
CA ASP A 440 -32.21 -9.09 3.56
C ASP A 440 -31.48 -10.43 3.74
N ASP A 441 -30.91 -11.00 2.67
CA ASP A 441 -30.13 -12.26 2.71
C ASP A 441 -28.97 -12.20 3.71
N PHE A 442 -28.19 -11.12 3.66
CA PHE A 442 -26.99 -10.95 4.48
C PHE A 442 -27.23 -10.16 5.77
N GLN A 443 -28.48 -9.76 6.03
CA GLN A 443 -28.86 -8.87 7.14
C GLN A 443 -27.97 -7.62 7.18
N ALA A 444 -27.69 -7.05 6.00
CA ALA A 444 -26.76 -5.96 5.79
C ALA A 444 -27.46 -4.59 5.86
N ASP A 445 -26.79 -3.61 6.45
CA ASP A 445 -27.24 -2.22 6.44
C ASP A 445 -26.77 -1.47 5.19
N ILE A 446 -25.67 -1.90 4.58
CA ILE A 446 -25.04 -1.30 3.40
C ILE A 446 -24.17 -2.34 2.67
N ILE A 447 -24.00 -2.15 1.36
CA ILE A 447 -23.19 -2.99 0.48
C ILE A 447 -21.94 -2.22 0.02
N VAL A 448 -20.78 -2.86 0.06
CA VAL A 448 -19.55 -2.43 -0.59
C VAL A 448 -19.32 -3.27 -1.83
N ASN A 449 -19.29 -2.66 -3.01
CA ASN A 449 -18.96 -3.32 -4.27
C ASN A 449 -17.46 -3.21 -4.58
N ALA A 450 -16.72 -4.29 -4.32
CA ALA A 450 -15.29 -4.44 -4.59
C ALA A 450 -15.00 -5.50 -5.67
N SER A 451 -15.91 -5.67 -6.63
CA SER A 451 -15.93 -6.78 -7.60
C SER A 451 -14.94 -6.67 -8.77
N GLY A 452 -14.13 -5.61 -8.83
CA GLY A 452 -13.15 -5.42 -9.89
C GLY A 452 -13.81 -5.36 -11.28
N LEU A 453 -13.54 -6.34 -12.15
CA LEU A 453 -14.18 -6.45 -13.46
C LEU A 453 -15.67 -6.76 -13.39
N GLY A 454 -16.12 -7.41 -12.31
CA GLY A 454 -17.54 -7.73 -12.10
C GLY A 454 -18.41 -6.47 -12.04
N ALA A 455 -17.82 -5.31 -11.72
CA ALA A 455 -18.52 -4.03 -11.68
C ALA A 455 -19.11 -3.61 -13.04
N ARG A 456 -18.59 -4.15 -14.14
CA ARG A 456 -19.20 -3.96 -15.47
C ARG A 456 -20.69 -4.33 -15.47
N THR A 457 -21.03 -5.42 -14.79
CA THR A 457 -22.42 -5.87 -14.62
C THR A 457 -22.99 -5.36 -13.30
N LEU A 458 -22.29 -5.60 -12.20
CA LEU A 458 -22.78 -5.34 -10.83
C LEU A 458 -23.01 -3.85 -10.52
N ALA A 459 -22.38 -2.94 -11.25
CA ALA A 459 -22.62 -1.49 -11.14
C ALA A 459 -23.21 -0.88 -12.42
N ASN A 460 -23.57 -1.72 -13.40
CA ASN A 460 -23.95 -1.31 -14.76
C ASN A 460 -22.96 -0.27 -15.35
N ASP A 461 -21.67 -0.55 -15.24
CA ASP A 461 -20.59 0.36 -15.60
C ASP A 461 -19.84 -0.11 -16.85
N ASP A 462 -20.28 0.37 -18.00
CA ASP A 462 -19.72 0.05 -19.32
C ASP A 462 -18.28 0.56 -19.51
N GLN A 463 -17.81 1.46 -18.64
CA GLN A 463 -16.45 2.00 -18.64
C GLN A 463 -15.44 0.99 -18.12
N VAL A 464 -15.87 -0.06 -17.41
CA VAL A 464 -15.00 -1.11 -16.89
C VAL A 464 -14.59 -2.07 -18.01
N PHE A 465 -13.29 -2.22 -18.22
CA PHE A 465 -12.73 -3.07 -19.27
C PHE A 465 -11.48 -3.82 -18.81
N PRO A 466 -11.19 -5.01 -19.40
CA PRO A 466 -10.02 -5.78 -19.03
C PRO A 466 -8.77 -5.31 -19.76
N VAL A 467 -7.64 -5.38 -19.07
CA VAL A 467 -6.33 -5.41 -19.71
C VAL A 467 -5.69 -6.76 -19.39
N ARG A 468 -5.67 -7.66 -20.37
CA ARG A 468 -5.06 -8.99 -20.25
C ARG A 468 -3.57 -8.85 -19.98
N GLY A 469 -3.12 -9.53 -18.95
CA GLY A 469 -1.75 -9.52 -18.47
C GLY A 469 -1.20 -10.89 -18.21
N ALA A 470 0.12 -10.97 -18.23
CA ALA A 470 0.85 -12.17 -17.91
C ALA A 470 2.25 -11.85 -17.41
N VAL A 471 2.76 -12.76 -16.59
CA VAL A 471 4.10 -12.74 -16.00
C VAL A 471 4.69 -14.14 -15.96
N ARG A 472 6.02 -14.20 -15.89
CA ARG A 472 6.77 -15.42 -15.60
C ARG A 472 7.29 -15.37 -14.17
N ARG A 473 7.16 -16.49 -13.47
CA ARG A 473 7.72 -16.69 -12.13
C ARG A 473 9.00 -17.51 -12.28
N ILE A 474 10.12 -16.98 -11.81
CA ILE A 474 11.43 -17.60 -11.90
C ILE A 474 11.92 -17.90 -10.49
N ARG A 475 12.39 -19.13 -10.25
CA ARG A 475 13.05 -19.46 -8.99
C ARG A 475 14.51 -19.04 -9.03
N ILE A 476 14.96 -18.42 -7.96
CA ILE A 476 16.33 -17.95 -7.77
C ILE A 476 16.99 -18.83 -6.69
N PRO A 477 18.08 -19.56 -6.99
CA PRO A 477 18.81 -20.31 -5.96
C PRO A 477 19.56 -19.37 -5.01
N TYR A 478 19.83 -19.83 -3.79
CA TYR A 478 20.65 -19.09 -2.81
C TYR A 478 22.15 -19.33 -2.97
N TYR A 479 22.60 -20.15 -3.92
CA TYR A 479 24.02 -20.44 -4.14
C TYR A 479 24.32 -20.55 -5.63
N ASP A 480 25.57 -20.25 -6.01
CA ASP A 480 26.05 -20.52 -7.38
C ASP A 480 25.96 -22.03 -7.62
N LEU A 481 25.07 -22.42 -8.52
CA LEU A 481 24.84 -23.83 -8.84
C LEU A 481 25.94 -24.42 -9.73
N GLY A 482 26.93 -23.62 -10.14
CA GLY A 482 27.98 -24.06 -11.04
C GLY A 482 27.43 -24.53 -12.39
N THR A 483 28.24 -25.28 -13.14
CA THR A 483 27.81 -25.94 -14.38
C THR A 483 26.91 -27.12 -14.06
N VAL A 484 25.69 -27.13 -14.62
CA VAL A 484 24.76 -28.26 -14.50
C VAL A 484 25.43 -29.50 -15.13
N PRO A 485 25.31 -30.72 -14.55
CA PRO A 485 26.08 -31.91 -14.97
C PRO A 485 25.99 -32.33 -16.45
N ASP A 486 25.05 -31.78 -17.22
CA ASP A 486 24.83 -32.10 -18.64
C ASP A 486 25.59 -31.20 -19.64
N GLY A 487 26.60 -30.45 -19.20
CA GLY A 487 27.44 -29.62 -20.09
C GLY A 487 26.71 -28.45 -20.76
N LYS A 488 25.45 -28.19 -20.37
CA LYS A 488 24.73 -26.95 -20.70
C LYS A 488 25.26 -25.86 -19.76
N ALA A 489 25.77 -24.77 -20.34
CA ALA A 489 26.39 -23.66 -19.61
C ALA A 489 25.62 -23.32 -18.32
N GLY A 490 26.30 -23.51 -17.18
CA GLY A 490 25.76 -23.22 -15.85
C GLY A 490 25.31 -21.77 -15.71
N TYR A 491 24.22 -21.57 -14.98
CA TYR A 491 23.63 -20.27 -14.74
C TYR A 491 24.33 -19.59 -13.56
N LYS A 492 24.93 -18.42 -13.79
CA LYS A 492 25.43 -17.56 -12.70
C LYS A 492 24.42 -16.46 -12.38
N LEU A 493 23.35 -16.82 -11.67
CA LEU A 493 22.67 -15.86 -10.78
C LEU A 493 23.30 -16.07 -9.40
N ASP A 494 24.50 -15.52 -9.24
CA ASP A 494 25.25 -15.58 -7.98
C ASP A 494 24.43 -14.90 -6.86
N ILE A 495 24.69 -15.26 -5.60
CA ILE A 495 24.09 -14.68 -4.39
C ILE A 495 24.22 -13.15 -4.38
N GLY A 496 25.29 -12.64 -5.00
CA GLY A 496 25.58 -11.21 -5.18
C GLY A 496 24.87 -10.54 -6.35
N ASN A 497 24.04 -11.24 -7.14
CA ASN A 497 23.36 -10.64 -8.29
C ASN A 497 22.40 -9.54 -7.82
N PRO A 498 22.58 -8.28 -8.28
CA PRO A 498 21.72 -7.16 -7.90
C PRO A 498 20.22 -7.40 -8.14
N LEU A 499 19.82 -8.22 -9.11
CA LEU A 499 18.41 -8.47 -9.44
C LEU A 499 17.65 -9.25 -8.35
N HIS A 500 18.34 -9.86 -7.38
CA HIS A 500 17.70 -10.62 -6.30
C HIS A 500 16.99 -9.72 -5.30
N ASN A 501 17.49 -8.49 -5.11
CA ASN A 501 17.03 -7.56 -4.09
C ASN A 501 16.64 -6.18 -4.63
N ASN A 502 16.68 -5.99 -5.95
CA ASN A 502 16.33 -4.73 -6.58
C ASN A 502 15.22 -4.95 -7.62
N ALA A 503 14.20 -4.09 -7.61
CA ALA A 503 13.21 -4.04 -8.68
C ALA A 503 13.74 -3.19 -9.84
N ILE A 504 13.40 -3.59 -11.06
CA ILE A 504 13.76 -2.86 -12.28
C ILE A 504 12.52 -2.62 -13.13
N LEU A 505 12.36 -1.38 -13.57
CA LEU A 505 11.36 -0.94 -14.54
C LEU A 505 12.04 -0.31 -15.75
N ILE A 506 11.50 -0.65 -16.91
CA ILE A 506 11.96 -0.11 -18.20
C ILE A 506 10.76 0.54 -18.90
N PRO A 507 10.93 1.66 -19.62
CA PRO A 507 9.88 2.36 -20.33
C PRO A 507 9.10 1.42 -21.25
N ALA A 508 7.82 1.75 -21.43
CA ALA A 508 7.02 1.14 -22.47
C ALA A 508 7.69 1.39 -23.82
N GLN A 509 8.11 0.32 -24.49
CA GLN A 509 8.41 0.38 -25.92
C GLN A 509 7.06 0.45 -26.65
N TYR A 510 7.01 0.99 -27.86
CA TYR A 510 5.82 0.96 -28.72
C TYR A 510 6.21 0.30 -30.05
N ASP A 511 5.35 -0.55 -30.63
CA ASP A 511 5.65 -1.15 -31.93
C ASP A 511 5.49 -0.11 -33.06
N ALA A 512 5.90 -0.51 -34.26
CA ALA A 512 5.74 0.22 -35.50
C ALA A 512 4.27 0.54 -35.86
N THR A 513 3.28 0.03 -35.11
CA THR A 513 1.85 0.38 -35.30
C THR A 513 1.34 1.39 -34.27
N GLY A 514 2.24 1.92 -33.44
CA GLY A 514 1.90 2.90 -32.42
C GLY A 514 1.24 2.30 -31.17
N GLN A 515 1.15 0.97 -31.06
CA GLN A 515 0.63 0.29 -29.87
C GLN A 515 1.73 0.17 -28.80
N PRO A 516 1.43 0.34 -27.50
CA PRO A 516 2.41 0.08 -26.43
C PRO A 516 2.89 -1.37 -26.49
N THR A 517 4.09 -1.60 -27.01
CA THR A 517 4.89 -2.80 -26.78
C THR A 517 5.52 -2.75 -25.39
N LYS A 518 4.66 -2.78 -24.38
CA LYS A 518 4.84 -3.36 -23.05
C LYS A 518 6.21 -3.15 -22.37
N THR A 519 6.17 -2.43 -21.25
CA THR A 519 7.19 -2.38 -20.19
C THR A 519 7.68 -3.77 -19.80
N VAL A 520 9.01 -3.91 -19.66
CA VAL A 520 9.60 -5.01 -18.89
C VAL A 520 9.69 -4.56 -17.44
N PHE A 521 9.17 -5.38 -16.55
CA PHE A 521 9.39 -5.22 -15.12
C PHE A 521 9.98 -6.48 -14.53
N ILE A 522 10.87 -6.30 -13.57
CA ILE A 522 11.52 -7.36 -12.81
C ILE A 522 11.30 -7.02 -11.35
N VAL A 523 10.60 -7.90 -10.64
CA VAL A 523 10.22 -7.68 -9.25
C VAL A 523 10.57 -8.91 -8.43
N PRO A 524 11.54 -8.82 -7.50
CA PRO A 524 11.84 -9.91 -6.60
C PRO A 524 10.72 -10.02 -5.56
N ARG A 525 9.90 -11.06 -5.70
CA ARG A 525 8.73 -11.32 -4.86
C ARG A 525 9.11 -11.97 -3.54
N GLU A 526 10.10 -12.87 -3.55
CA GLU A 526 10.62 -13.52 -2.35
C GLU A 526 12.15 -13.60 -2.46
N PRO A 527 12.91 -13.20 -1.42
CA PRO A 527 14.36 -13.34 -1.45
C PRO A 527 14.76 -14.82 -1.34
N ALA A 528 15.90 -15.17 -1.91
CA ALA A 528 16.51 -16.47 -1.68
C ALA A 528 17.16 -16.52 -0.29
N THR A 529 17.09 -17.67 0.38
CA THR A 529 17.76 -17.94 1.66
C THR A 529 18.48 -19.28 1.59
N SER A 530 19.37 -19.56 2.55
CA SER A 530 20.07 -20.86 2.64
C SER A 530 19.14 -22.07 2.67
N GLU A 531 17.88 -21.87 3.03
CA GLU A 531 16.86 -22.91 3.16
C GLU A 531 15.85 -22.93 2.01
N LYS A 532 15.71 -21.83 1.24
CA LYS A 532 14.64 -21.67 0.25
C LYS A 532 15.07 -20.87 -0.98
N THR A 533 14.66 -21.33 -2.15
CA THR A 533 14.81 -20.55 -3.40
C THR A 533 13.95 -19.28 -3.34
N GLY A 534 14.51 -18.16 -3.79
CA GLY A 534 13.78 -16.92 -4.02
C GLY A 534 12.87 -17.00 -5.25
N ILE A 535 12.10 -15.94 -5.47
CA ILE A 535 11.15 -15.81 -6.57
C ILE A 535 11.30 -14.45 -7.23
N LEU A 536 11.57 -14.45 -8.53
CA LEU A 536 11.50 -13.29 -9.41
C LEU A 536 10.22 -13.31 -10.23
N ILE A 537 9.55 -12.17 -10.34
CA ILE A 537 8.46 -11.98 -11.29
C ILE A 537 8.99 -11.14 -12.44
N VAL A 538 8.86 -11.68 -13.65
CA VAL A 538 9.27 -11.00 -14.89
C VAL A 538 8.04 -10.79 -15.76
N GLY A 539 7.74 -9.52 -16.02
CA GLY A 539 6.63 -9.08 -16.86
C GLY A 539 7.08 -8.09 -17.94
N SER A 540 6.19 -7.56 -18.78
CA SER A 540 4.75 -7.85 -18.78
C SER A 540 4.13 -8.04 -20.16
N LEU A 541 2.99 -8.74 -20.16
CA LEU A 541 1.99 -8.68 -21.23
C LEU A 541 0.93 -7.64 -20.87
N ILE A 542 0.52 -6.84 -21.86
CA ILE A 542 -0.54 -5.84 -21.79
C ILE A 542 -1.33 -5.94 -23.10
N GLN A 543 -2.61 -6.30 -23.02
CA GLN A 543 -3.54 -6.35 -24.15
C GLN A 543 -4.89 -5.79 -23.70
N ARG A 544 -5.20 -4.57 -24.13
CA ARG A 544 -6.45 -3.87 -23.81
C ARG A 544 -7.65 -4.59 -24.43
N ASN A 545 -8.80 -4.54 -23.77
CA ASN A 545 -10.08 -5.08 -24.23
C ASN A 545 -10.05 -6.57 -24.60
N ASN A 546 -9.09 -7.32 -24.06
CA ASN A 546 -8.96 -8.74 -24.33
C ASN A 546 -9.44 -9.54 -23.12
N TRP A 547 -10.58 -10.22 -23.27
CA TRP A 547 -11.19 -11.06 -22.24
C TRP A 547 -10.66 -12.50 -22.22
N GLY A 548 -9.94 -12.92 -23.26
CA GLY A 548 -9.52 -14.31 -23.47
C GLY A 548 -8.35 -14.73 -22.59
N VAL A 549 -8.55 -14.90 -21.27
CA VAL A 549 -7.50 -15.43 -20.38
C VAL A 549 -7.21 -16.90 -20.68
N SER A 550 -8.25 -17.70 -20.87
CA SER A 550 -8.14 -19.15 -21.09
C SER A 550 -7.30 -19.48 -22.34
N SER A 551 -7.40 -18.68 -23.40
CA SER A 551 -6.66 -18.88 -24.65
C SER A 551 -5.16 -18.59 -24.55
N LEU A 552 -4.69 -17.92 -23.49
CA LEU A 552 -3.28 -17.57 -23.32
C LEU A 552 -2.54 -18.72 -22.66
N THR A 553 -1.53 -19.26 -23.34
CA THR A 553 -0.71 -20.40 -22.86
C THR A 553 0.76 -20.05 -22.92
N VAL A 554 1.60 -20.82 -22.22
CA VAL A 554 3.07 -20.73 -22.23
C VAL A 554 3.66 -20.71 -23.66
N LYS A 555 2.97 -21.32 -24.64
CA LYS A 555 3.39 -21.42 -26.05
C LYS A 555 2.87 -20.28 -26.93
N SER A 556 2.04 -19.37 -26.40
CA SER A 556 1.46 -18.27 -27.17
C SER A 556 2.57 -17.35 -27.72
N PRO A 557 2.52 -16.96 -29.02
CA PRO A 557 3.54 -16.10 -29.64
C PRO A 557 3.80 -14.81 -28.87
N GLU A 558 2.77 -14.19 -28.31
CA GLU A 558 2.89 -12.93 -27.59
C GLU A 558 3.67 -13.06 -26.26
N LEU A 559 3.67 -14.24 -25.65
CA LEU A 559 4.50 -14.54 -24.49
C LEU A 559 5.95 -14.80 -24.88
N THR A 560 6.18 -15.47 -26.02
CA THR A 560 7.53 -15.64 -26.57
C THR A 560 8.16 -14.28 -26.83
N VAL A 561 7.42 -13.35 -27.45
CA VAL A 561 7.86 -11.96 -27.65
C VAL A 561 8.12 -11.25 -26.32
N MET A 562 7.19 -11.35 -25.35
CA MET A 562 7.37 -10.77 -24.01
C MET A 562 8.67 -11.26 -23.35
N TRP A 563 8.92 -12.57 -23.43
CA TRP A 563 10.07 -13.20 -22.80
C TRP A 563 11.38 -12.87 -23.51
N ASN A 564 11.38 -12.87 -24.85
CA ASN A 564 12.55 -12.49 -25.65
C ASN A 564 12.98 -11.05 -25.36
N ARG A 565 12.03 -10.13 -25.15
CA ARG A 565 12.34 -8.76 -24.75
C ARG A 565 12.94 -8.67 -23.34
N ALA A 566 12.44 -9.45 -22.39
CA ALA A 566 13.05 -9.50 -21.05
C ALA A 566 14.50 -10.03 -21.13
N LYS A 567 14.74 -11.07 -21.93
CA LYS A 567 16.08 -11.63 -22.18
C LYS A 567 17.02 -10.68 -22.91
N SER A 568 16.54 -9.93 -23.90
CA SER A 568 17.40 -8.97 -24.60
C SER A 568 17.87 -7.86 -23.68
N PHE A 569 17.14 -7.62 -22.59
CA PHE A 569 17.50 -6.63 -21.60
C PHE A 569 18.32 -7.19 -20.44
N ILE A 570 18.05 -8.38 -19.93
CA ILE A 570 18.80 -8.93 -18.79
C ILE A 570 19.85 -9.92 -19.29
N VAL A 571 21.12 -9.55 -19.14
CA VAL A 571 22.26 -10.28 -19.71
C VAL A 571 22.38 -11.70 -19.13
N ASN A 572 22.01 -11.88 -17.86
CA ASN A 572 22.16 -13.13 -17.10
C ASN A 572 20.84 -13.90 -16.87
N LEU A 573 19.74 -13.59 -17.58
CA LEU A 573 18.53 -14.42 -17.51
C LEU A 573 18.75 -15.81 -18.14
N PRO A 574 18.10 -16.88 -17.63
CA PRO A 574 18.15 -18.21 -18.24
C PRO A 574 17.83 -18.19 -19.74
N LYS A 575 18.74 -18.74 -20.56
CA LYS A 575 18.62 -18.76 -22.04
C LYS A 575 17.44 -19.58 -22.54
N ASP A 576 16.94 -20.57 -21.81
CA ASP A 576 15.68 -21.27 -22.13
C ASP A 576 14.61 -20.99 -21.04
N PRO A 577 13.45 -20.39 -21.37
CA PRO A 577 12.34 -20.18 -20.44
C PRO A 577 11.84 -21.47 -19.77
N ASN A 578 12.08 -22.62 -20.37
CA ASN A 578 11.65 -23.92 -19.87
C ASN A 578 12.74 -24.62 -19.05
N THR A 579 13.99 -24.12 -19.08
CA THR A 579 15.09 -24.55 -18.18
C THR A 579 15.13 -23.80 -16.85
N ILE A 580 14.21 -22.85 -16.65
CA ILE A 580 13.97 -22.26 -15.34
C ILE A 580 13.75 -23.40 -14.35
N PHE A 581 14.26 -23.29 -13.12
CA PHE A 581 13.98 -24.21 -12.01
C PHE A 581 12.48 -24.21 -11.60
N CYS A 582 11.55 -24.26 -12.56
CA CYS A 582 10.29 -24.93 -12.35
C CYS A 582 10.69 -26.40 -12.10
N LEU A 583 10.69 -26.84 -10.84
CA LEU A 583 10.49 -28.26 -10.60
C LEU A 583 9.31 -28.68 -11.49
N PRO A 584 9.32 -29.86 -12.14
CA PRO A 584 8.24 -30.34 -13.00
C PRO A 584 6.83 -30.22 -12.39
N GLU A 585 6.78 -30.05 -11.07
CA GLU A 585 5.61 -29.94 -10.21
C GLU A 585 5.13 -28.49 -9.94
N ASP A 586 5.93 -27.44 -10.19
CA ASP A 586 5.55 -26.03 -9.93
C ASP A 586 4.82 -25.41 -11.14
N LYS A 587 3.51 -25.64 -11.20
CA LYS A 587 2.60 -25.09 -12.24
C LYS A 587 2.50 -23.56 -12.23
N ARG A 588 3.10 -22.85 -11.27
CA ARG A 588 3.05 -21.37 -11.14
C ARG A 588 4.11 -20.63 -11.95
N GLY A 589 4.94 -21.33 -12.73
CA GLY A 589 5.97 -20.71 -13.57
C GLY A 589 5.43 -19.67 -14.57
N PHE A 590 4.13 -19.73 -14.86
CA PHE A 590 3.40 -18.78 -15.68
C PHE A 590 2.12 -18.35 -14.95
N ALA A 591 1.84 -17.04 -14.93
CA ALA A 591 0.61 -16.51 -14.39
C ALA A 591 -0.01 -15.50 -15.37
N LYS A 592 -1.33 -15.52 -15.47
CA LYS A 592 -2.13 -14.71 -16.40
C LYS A 592 -3.41 -14.24 -15.72
N GLY A 593 -3.93 -13.09 -16.14
CA GLY A 593 -5.24 -12.61 -15.69
C GLY A 593 -5.61 -11.27 -16.28
N LEU A 594 -6.71 -10.70 -15.81
CA LEU A 594 -7.29 -9.47 -16.36
C LEU A 594 -7.24 -8.35 -15.33
N ARG A 595 -6.52 -7.28 -15.65
CA ARG A 595 -6.48 -6.08 -14.82
C ARG A 595 -7.82 -5.32 -14.98
N PRO A 596 -8.53 -4.97 -13.88
CA PRO A 596 -9.83 -4.31 -13.92
C PRO A 596 -9.70 -2.80 -14.17
N PHE A 597 -9.45 -2.39 -15.41
CA PHE A 597 -9.37 -0.97 -15.75
C PHE A 597 -10.76 -0.34 -15.89
N SER A 598 -10.80 0.98 -15.81
CA SER A 598 -11.97 1.79 -16.12
C SER A 598 -11.54 2.97 -16.99
N HIS A 599 -12.33 3.30 -18.02
CA HIS A 599 -12.13 4.52 -18.81
C HIS A 599 -12.41 5.80 -18.00
N SER A 600 -13.16 5.68 -16.90
CA SER A 600 -13.47 6.76 -15.96
C SER A 600 -12.65 6.69 -14.68
N ASN A 601 -11.50 6.02 -14.69
CA ASN A 601 -10.62 5.85 -13.52
C ASN A 601 -11.23 5.04 -12.37
N VAL A 602 -10.49 4.91 -11.27
CA VAL A 602 -10.91 4.22 -10.05
C VAL A 602 -12.18 4.86 -9.49
N ARG A 603 -13.15 4.02 -9.11
CA ARG A 603 -14.39 4.45 -8.47
C ARG A 603 -14.36 4.05 -6.99
N VAL A 604 -14.18 5.05 -6.12
CA VAL A 604 -14.39 4.94 -4.67
C VAL A 604 -15.47 5.93 -4.25
N SER A 605 -16.73 5.58 -4.49
CA SER A 605 -17.86 6.50 -4.26
C SER A 605 -19.16 5.75 -4.03
N ALA A 606 -20.07 6.38 -3.30
CA ALA A 606 -21.44 5.89 -3.16
C ALA A 606 -22.15 5.89 -4.52
N ASP A 607 -23.03 4.92 -4.72
CA ASP A 607 -23.94 4.90 -5.86
C ASP A 607 -24.95 6.05 -5.73
N GLY A 608 -24.84 7.02 -6.62
CA GLY A 608 -25.66 8.23 -6.63
C GLY A 608 -26.96 8.11 -7.43
N ARG A 609 -27.30 6.93 -7.98
CA ARG A 609 -28.48 6.79 -8.85
C ARG A 609 -29.80 7.10 -8.14
N THR A 610 -29.87 6.84 -6.83
CA THR A 610 -31.00 7.26 -5.99
C THR A 610 -30.50 7.70 -4.62
N ASN A 611 -31.24 8.59 -3.95
CA ASN A 611 -30.89 9.05 -2.61
C ASN A 611 -30.96 7.95 -1.54
N SER A 612 -31.72 6.88 -1.80
CA SER A 612 -31.88 5.73 -0.90
C SER A 612 -30.90 4.60 -1.17
N CYS A 613 -30.07 4.69 -2.22
CA CYS A 613 -29.09 3.65 -2.53
C CYS A 613 -28.03 3.58 -1.43
N ARG A 614 -27.76 2.37 -0.95
CA ARG A 614 -26.84 1.95 0.10
C ARG A 614 -25.78 1.02 -0.48
N VAL A 615 -25.24 1.41 -1.64
CA VAL A 615 -24.09 0.77 -2.27
C VAL A 615 -22.93 1.75 -2.33
N VAL A 616 -21.75 1.32 -1.88
CA VAL A 616 -20.48 2.06 -2.04
C VAL A 616 -19.56 1.26 -2.95
N HIS A 617 -19.10 1.87 -4.03
CA HIS A 617 -18.21 1.24 -4.99
C HIS A 617 -16.74 1.40 -4.60
N ASN A 618 -15.93 0.38 -4.86
CA ASN A 618 -14.48 0.36 -4.68
C ASN A 618 -13.84 -0.55 -5.75
N TYR A 619 -13.80 -0.10 -7.01
CA TYR A 619 -13.31 -0.89 -8.15
C TYR A 619 -12.60 -0.03 -9.21
N GLY A 620 -12.13 -0.65 -10.30
CA GLY A 620 -11.49 0.07 -11.42
C GLY A 620 -9.99 0.32 -11.23
N HIS A 621 -9.35 -0.41 -10.31
CA HIS A 621 -7.95 -0.21 -9.92
C HIS A 621 -6.90 -0.55 -10.98
N GLY A 622 -7.30 -1.17 -12.10
CA GLY A 622 -6.41 -1.52 -13.19
C GLY A 622 -5.18 -2.30 -12.71
N GLY A 623 -4.00 -1.79 -13.05
CA GLY A 623 -2.71 -2.35 -12.64
C GLY A 623 -2.26 -2.05 -11.21
N SER A 624 -2.96 -1.15 -10.52
CA SER A 624 -2.47 -0.48 -9.30
C SER A 624 -3.24 -0.88 -8.05
N GLY A 625 -3.95 -2.02 -8.09
CA GLY A 625 -4.78 -2.49 -6.97
C GLY A 625 -4.04 -2.57 -5.63
N TRP A 626 -2.81 -3.10 -5.62
CA TRP A 626 -1.98 -3.12 -4.41
C TRP A 626 -1.44 -1.73 -4.05
N THR A 627 -1.01 -0.94 -5.04
CA THR A 627 -0.52 0.42 -4.83
C THR A 627 -1.56 1.33 -4.16
N LEU A 628 -2.85 1.14 -4.45
CA LEU A 628 -3.94 1.99 -3.98
C LEU A 628 -4.76 1.38 -2.84
N ALA A 629 -4.49 0.12 -2.47
CA ALA A 629 -5.38 -0.73 -1.68
C ALA A 629 -5.89 -0.07 -0.40
N VAL A 630 -4.98 0.48 0.41
CA VAL A 630 -5.30 0.98 1.75
C VAL A 630 -6.00 2.32 1.68
N GLY A 631 -5.52 3.24 0.83
CA GLY A 631 -6.15 4.55 0.68
C GLY A 631 -7.56 4.47 0.09
N CYS A 632 -7.77 3.60 -0.90
CA CYS A 632 -9.09 3.34 -1.45
C CYS A 632 -10.02 2.70 -0.42
N ALA A 633 -9.54 1.70 0.32
CA ALA A 633 -10.31 1.07 1.39
C ALA A 633 -10.70 2.06 2.49
N TRP A 634 -9.77 2.91 2.93
CA TRP A 634 -10.04 3.95 3.91
C TRP A 634 -11.10 4.95 3.43
N THR A 635 -10.96 5.43 2.20
CA THR A 635 -11.93 6.36 1.60
C THR A 635 -13.31 5.72 1.45
N CYS A 636 -13.37 4.43 1.08
CA CYS A 636 -14.61 3.66 1.02
C CYS A 636 -15.32 3.61 2.39
N VAL A 637 -14.58 3.34 3.47
CA VAL A 637 -15.12 3.33 4.83
C VAL A 637 -15.63 4.71 5.25
N LYS A 638 -14.92 5.80 4.90
CA LYS A 638 -15.38 7.17 5.17
C LYS A 638 -16.69 7.51 4.47
N VAL A 639 -16.84 7.13 3.20
CA VAL A 639 -18.09 7.30 2.45
C VAL A 639 -19.23 6.52 3.12
N LEU A 640 -18.96 5.27 3.50
CA LEU A 640 -19.91 4.42 4.21
C LEU A 640 -20.34 5.00 5.56
N GLU A 641 -19.41 5.56 6.34
CA GLU A 641 -19.71 6.19 7.63
C GLU A 641 -20.64 7.38 7.49
N LYS A 642 -20.44 8.22 6.47
CA LYS A 642 -21.35 9.33 6.15
C LYS A 642 -22.76 8.84 5.82
N MET A 643 -22.88 7.76 5.07
CA MET A 643 -24.18 7.21 4.69
C MET A 643 -24.88 6.54 5.88
N LEU A 644 -24.16 5.72 6.66
CA LEU A 644 -24.74 4.94 7.75
C LEU A 644 -25.03 5.76 9.02
N HIS A 645 -24.08 6.60 9.45
CA HIS A 645 -24.16 7.28 10.74
C HIS A 645 -24.65 8.72 10.62
N GLU A 646 -24.23 9.43 9.58
CA GLU A 646 -24.68 10.81 9.31
C GLU A 646 -25.96 10.84 8.46
N LYS A 647 -26.46 9.67 8.00
CA LYS A 647 -27.67 9.51 7.18
C LYS A 647 -27.67 10.37 5.92
N LYS A 648 -26.49 10.62 5.35
CA LYS A 648 -26.33 11.36 4.10
C LYS A 648 -26.70 10.49 2.92
N SER A 649 -27.32 11.08 1.89
CA SER A 649 -27.45 10.38 0.61
C SER A 649 -26.07 10.16 -0.01
N GLY A 650 -25.96 9.18 -0.90
CA GLY A 650 -24.70 8.87 -1.57
C GLY A 650 -24.08 10.09 -2.26
N CYS A 651 -24.90 10.91 -2.92
CA CYS A 651 -24.43 12.14 -3.59
C CYS A 651 -23.82 13.15 -2.61
N ILE A 652 -24.43 13.36 -1.44
CA ILE A 652 -23.92 14.29 -0.43
C ILE A 652 -22.63 13.74 0.20
N ALA A 653 -22.60 12.44 0.51
CA ALA A 653 -21.41 11.78 1.03
C ALA A 653 -20.22 11.92 0.07
N ASN A 654 -20.46 11.71 -1.23
CA ASN A 654 -19.46 11.90 -2.27
C ASN A 654 -18.98 13.36 -2.34
N ALA A 655 -19.89 14.33 -2.38
CA ALA A 655 -19.53 15.74 -2.48
C ALA A 655 -18.63 16.21 -1.32
N GLU A 656 -18.87 15.71 -0.11
CA GLU A 656 -18.04 16.06 1.05
C GLU A 656 -16.66 15.41 1.04
N ILE A 657 -16.57 14.12 0.68
CA ILE A 657 -15.30 13.38 0.66
C ILE A 657 -14.37 13.88 -0.45
N PHE A 658 -14.97 14.32 -1.57
CA PHE A 658 -14.23 14.84 -2.71
C PHE A 658 -14.22 16.38 -2.77
N GLU A 659 -14.71 17.05 -1.72
CA GLU A 659 -14.74 18.51 -1.57
C GLU A 659 -15.35 19.27 -2.76
N ILE A 660 -16.34 18.65 -3.43
CA ILE A 660 -16.98 19.20 -4.62
C ILE A 660 -17.74 20.47 -4.22
N GLY A 661 -17.30 21.62 -4.76
CA GLY A 661 -17.92 22.93 -4.55
C GLY A 661 -17.28 23.83 -3.48
N LYS A 662 -16.12 23.47 -2.91
CA LYS A 662 -15.41 24.30 -1.90
C LYS A 662 -14.25 25.16 -2.43
N SER A 663 -13.81 25.03 -3.69
CA SER A 663 -12.73 25.84 -4.24
C SER A 663 -13.23 27.13 -4.90
N SER A 664 -12.71 28.27 -4.46
CA SER A 664 -12.95 29.62 -5.01
C SER A 664 -12.15 29.93 -6.28
N GLU A 665 -11.59 28.93 -6.95
CA GLU A 665 -10.89 29.11 -8.23
C GLU A 665 -11.66 28.37 -9.32
N THR A 666 -12.14 29.15 -10.30
CA THR A 666 -12.94 28.80 -11.49
C THR A 666 -14.36 28.24 -11.25
N PRO A 667 -15.42 28.98 -11.61
CA PRO A 667 -16.79 28.49 -11.57
C PRO A 667 -17.03 27.51 -12.73
N GLY A 668 -17.08 26.22 -12.42
CA GLY A 668 -17.60 25.21 -13.33
C GLY A 668 -16.90 23.86 -13.21
N GLN A 669 -17.33 23.01 -12.28
CA GLN A 669 -17.67 21.60 -12.57
C GLN A 669 -18.12 20.87 -11.29
N PRO A 670 -19.43 20.70 -11.07
CA PRO A 670 -19.88 19.47 -10.42
C PRO A 670 -19.52 18.31 -11.34
N LEU A 671 -18.96 17.20 -10.81
CA LEU A 671 -18.98 15.93 -11.56
C LEU A 671 -20.46 15.65 -11.88
N PRO A 672 -20.88 15.67 -13.16
CA PRO A 672 -22.28 15.39 -13.46
C PRO A 672 -22.54 13.93 -13.14
N MET A 673 -23.63 13.70 -12.42
CA MET A 673 -24.24 12.38 -12.32
C MET A 673 -24.42 11.84 -13.73
N ARG A 674 -23.74 10.74 -14.08
CA ARG A 674 -24.21 9.92 -15.21
C ARG A 674 -25.56 9.34 -14.77
N GLN A 675 -26.63 10.02 -15.14
CA GLN A 675 -27.92 9.36 -15.30
C GLN A 675 -27.69 8.30 -16.37
N GLY A 676 -27.80 7.02 -15.99
CA GLY A 676 -27.83 5.94 -16.96
C GLY A 676 -28.99 6.19 -17.90
N GLN A 677 -28.69 6.59 -19.14
CA GLN A 677 -29.64 6.42 -20.23
C GLN A 677 -29.33 5.07 -20.88
N PRO A 678 -30.34 4.20 -21.07
CA PRO A 678 -30.18 3.03 -21.90
C PRO A 678 -30.07 3.50 -23.36
N GLN A 679 -29.01 3.07 -24.05
CA GLN A 679 -29.02 2.95 -25.50
C GLN A 679 -28.92 1.47 -25.86
#